data_AF-A0A1F2X2G2-F1
#
_entry.id   AF-A0A1F2X2G2-F1
#
_cell.length_a   1.000
_cell.length_b   1.000
_cell.length_c   1.000
_cell.angle_alpha   90.00
_cell.angle_beta   90.00
_cell.angle_gamma   90.00
#
_symmetry.space_group_name_H-M   'P 1'
#
loop_
_entity.id
_entity.type
_entity.pdbx_description
1 polymer ?
#
loop_
_entity_poly.entity_id
_entity_poly.type
_entity_poly.pdbx_seq_one_letter_code
_entity_poly.pdbx_strand_id
1 'polypeptide(L)'
;MSNKLIQNLANIPNLIKIKKDRKFFIFFLGIFVILFPILFLILKNPGKIEAGWYSDTWAYRKKLTIDYTKVSGGSDLNNFPVLVSFSDSNLSKSQESGNDILFTSSDGITKLDHEIEKFTRSSGELVAWVRIPTLSASANTVIYIYYGNYSSPSQQNNTGVWDDNYVAVYHFSETSGQHLDSTGVNDSTSLSVLQQGAADGKIDGADQFDGTSSVITIADNDSLDLTTDLTLEAWIKPATYPSGEDAALIKKMDIGSPWVMYWLYLTSSGSKIQMDLMLESSGYAGAQGNTTLSAGNWYYVSGVRNDGTADVYVNGQNDTNWRTNDTNAILTGALNLYLGSDNGSSNRFAGYEDEIRISNIARTPGWIETTFNTINTPSTFFSSRGNEEKSKGPVLHFSFDEGYGTTVADSSAGGNTGTMAGAVKPSWQSESMCVSSKCLYFDGSSSSITVTNTINNVQTVSFWVRPKTNGEKLVDFDGTHYLSASNGAIAASGFSNPIIYVNGVSSTTLTADAWQHIEVTTSTRFNASSIKIGRISSSYLNGFIDEFKIYDYARTAAQVKTDYAGYHAPSGAAASFNQDNSPLSQGLVGYWKMNESTANTCSGGINDSCDSSGNSNDGSWNGDTTTTSGKFGNSATMDGSGDYIDVLDIDI
;
A
#
# COMPACT_ATOMS: atom_id res chain seq x y z
N MET A 1 13.84 19.20 -53.42
CA MET A 1 14.97 20.10 -53.12
C MET A 1 15.48 19.73 -51.73
N SER A 2 16.45 18.83 -51.62
CA SER A 2 17.88 19.05 -51.86
C SER A 2 18.50 20.04 -50.86
N ASN A 3 19.40 19.50 -50.03
CA ASN A 3 20.64 20.12 -49.56
C ASN A 3 20.57 21.39 -48.69
N LYS A 4 20.22 21.24 -47.40
CA LYS A 4 20.68 22.19 -46.37
C LYS A 4 21.13 21.56 -45.02
N LEU A 5 21.53 20.29 -45.01
CA LEU A 5 22.16 19.67 -43.83
C LEU A 5 23.58 19.12 -44.04
N ILE A 6 24.18 19.37 -45.21
CA ILE A 6 25.58 19.01 -45.51
C ILE A 6 26.38 20.29 -45.78
N GLN A 7 26.48 21.20 -44.81
CA GLN A 7 27.43 22.33 -44.91
C GLN A 7 28.08 22.80 -43.59
N ASN A 8 27.91 22.11 -42.46
CA ASN A 8 28.57 22.49 -41.20
C ASN A 8 29.51 21.41 -40.61
N LEU A 9 30.06 20.52 -41.43
CA LEU A 9 31.09 19.55 -41.00
C LEU A 9 32.52 19.91 -41.44
N ALA A 10 32.73 21.10 -42.02
CA ALA A 10 34.04 21.59 -42.41
C ALA A 10 34.51 22.70 -41.46
N ASN A 11 34.90 22.36 -40.22
CA ASN A 11 35.86 23.13 -39.40
C ASN A 11 36.16 22.46 -38.05
N ILE A 12 36.71 21.24 -38.07
CA ILE A 12 37.44 20.69 -36.91
C ILE A 12 38.86 20.36 -37.37
N PRO A 13 39.89 21.13 -36.97
CA PRO A 13 41.27 20.78 -37.26
C PRO A 13 41.76 19.70 -36.28
N ASN A 14 42.41 18.68 -36.84
CA ASN A 14 43.36 17.77 -36.21
C ASN A 14 42.85 16.84 -35.08
N LEU A 15 42.28 15.71 -35.47
CA LEU A 15 42.45 14.47 -34.71
C LEU A 15 42.76 13.28 -35.65
N ILE A 16 43.97 12.73 -35.44
CA ILE A 16 44.42 11.37 -35.78
C ILE A 16 44.61 11.07 -37.29
N LYS A 17 45.84 11.29 -37.78
CA LYS A 17 46.36 10.58 -38.97
C LYS A 17 46.57 9.10 -38.63
N ILE A 18 45.56 8.26 -38.84
CA ILE A 18 45.73 6.79 -38.79
C ILE A 18 46.55 6.39 -40.02
N LYS A 19 47.81 5.98 -39.80
CA LYS A 19 48.61 5.30 -40.82
C LYS A 19 47.86 4.04 -41.25
N LYS A 20 47.79 3.82 -42.56
CA LYS A 20 47.12 2.70 -43.24
C LYS A 20 47.88 1.40 -42.97
N ASP A 21 47.88 0.95 -41.72
CA ASP A 21 48.53 -0.28 -41.31
C ASP A 21 47.58 -1.44 -41.54
N ARG A 22 47.87 -2.23 -42.58
CA ARG A 22 47.02 -3.34 -43.04
C ARG A 22 46.74 -4.37 -41.93
N LYS A 23 47.64 -4.46 -40.94
CA LYS A 23 47.49 -5.30 -39.74
C LYS A 23 46.43 -4.76 -38.76
N PHE A 24 46.29 -3.45 -38.65
CA PHE A 24 45.29 -2.80 -37.78
C PHE A 24 43.86 -2.99 -38.32
N PHE A 25 43.70 -2.95 -39.65
CA PHE A 25 42.41 -3.19 -40.30
C PHE A 25 41.96 -4.66 -40.22
N ILE A 26 42.90 -5.62 -40.35
CA ILE A 26 42.61 -7.05 -40.22
C ILE A 26 42.23 -7.41 -38.76
N PHE A 27 42.86 -6.77 -37.77
CA PHE A 27 42.51 -6.95 -36.36
C PHE A 27 41.09 -6.48 -36.03
N PHE A 28 40.68 -5.29 -36.51
CA PHE A 28 39.31 -4.80 -36.33
C PHE A 28 38.27 -5.59 -37.12
N LEU A 29 38.60 -6.05 -38.34
CA LEU A 29 37.71 -6.92 -39.11
C LEU A 29 37.51 -8.28 -38.42
N GLY A 30 38.57 -8.86 -37.83
CA GLY A 30 38.47 -10.09 -37.03
C GLY A 30 37.62 -9.91 -35.77
N ILE A 31 37.78 -8.79 -35.06
CA ILE A 31 36.93 -8.43 -33.91
C ILE A 31 35.47 -8.25 -34.36
N PHE A 32 35.21 -7.64 -35.52
CA PHE A 32 33.87 -7.45 -36.04
C PHE A 32 33.21 -8.78 -36.47
N VAL A 33 33.95 -9.70 -37.10
CA VAL A 33 33.44 -11.04 -37.48
C VAL A 33 33.17 -11.92 -36.25
N ILE A 34 33.82 -11.67 -35.11
CA ILE A 34 33.57 -12.39 -33.85
C ILE A 34 32.46 -11.73 -33.02
N LEU A 35 32.48 -10.40 -32.88
CA LEU A 35 31.50 -9.67 -32.06
C LEU A 35 30.14 -9.52 -32.76
N PHE A 36 30.07 -9.45 -34.08
CA PHE A 36 28.81 -9.29 -34.79
C PHE A 36 27.86 -10.48 -34.62
N PRO A 37 28.28 -11.76 -34.72
CA PRO A 37 27.40 -12.89 -34.40
C PRO A 37 27.06 -12.99 -32.90
N ILE A 38 27.95 -12.56 -31.99
CA ILE A 38 27.67 -12.50 -30.54
C ILE A 38 26.61 -11.42 -30.24
N LEU A 39 26.76 -10.22 -30.82
CA LEU A 39 25.80 -9.12 -30.73
C LEU A 39 24.47 -9.49 -31.41
N PHE A 40 24.52 -10.22 -32.53
CA PHE A 40 23.33 -10.75 -33.22
C PHE A 40 22.65 -11.88 -32.44
N LEU A 41 23.39 -12.69 -31.66
CA LEU A 41 22.85 -13.67 -30.72
C LEU A 41 22.21 -13.00 -29.49
N ILE A 42 22.81 -11.93 -28.96
CA ILE A 42 22.25 -11.11 -27.86
C ILE A 42 20.98 -10.37 -28.33
N LEU A 43 20.91 -9.93 -29.59
CA LEU A 43 19.74 -9.26 -30.17
C LEU A 43 18.64 -10.22 -30.64
N LYS A 44 18.95 -11.49 -30.98
CA LYS A 44 17.95 -12.51 -31.37
C LYS A 44 17.39 -13.31 -30.19
N ASN A 45 18.13 -13.40 -29.10
CA ASN A 45 17.65 -13.88 -27.81
C ASN A 45 17.78 -12.75 -26.78
N PRO A 46 16.94 -11.70 -26.82
CA PRO A 46 16.61 -11.05 -25.57
C PRO A 46 15.98 -12.17 -24.75
N GLY A 47 16.75 -12.78 -23.84
CA GLY A 47 16.16 -13.63 -22.82
C GLY A 47 14.99 -12.83 -22.28
N LYS A 48 13.77 -13.40 -22.34
CA LYS A 48 12.58 -12.72 -21.83
C LYS A 48 12.99 -12.11 -20.50
N ILE A 49 13.06 -10.78 -20.44
CA ILE A 49 13.30 -10.10 -19.17
C ILE A 49 11.94 -10.25 -18.49
N GLU A 50 11.80 -11.34 -17.76
CA GLU A 50 10.59 -11.60 -17.00
C GLU A 50 10.49 -10.51 -15.93
N ALA A 51 9.27 -9.98 -15.75
CA ALA A 51 9.01 -9.00 -14.70
C ALA A 51 9.46 -9.58 -13.35
N GLY A 52 10.30 -8.83 -12.62
CA GLY A 52 10.81 -9.20 -11.31
C GLY A 52 9.68 -9.35 -10.30
N TRP A 53 9.97 -9.93 -9.14
CA TRP A 53 8.97 -10.12 -8.09
C TRP A 53 9.18 -9.09 -6.97
N TYR A 54 8.14 -8.31 -6.63
CA TYR A 54 8.22 -7.24 -5.63
C TYR A 54 8.88 -7.67 -4.31
N SER A 55 8.37 -8.75 -3.72
CA SER A 55 8.95 -9.39 -2.54
C SER A 55 8.36 -10.79 -2.38
N ASP A 56 9.17 -11.78 -1.98
CA ASP A 56 8.70 -13.17 -1.84
C ASP A 56 7.70 -13.36 -0.70
N THR A 57 7.58 -12.38 0.20
CA THR A 57 6.53 -12.36 1.24
C THR A 57 5.14 -12.12 0.68
N TRP A 58 5.02 -11.54 -0.52
CA TRP A 58 3.79 -11.58 -1.29
C TRP A 58 3.75 -12.88 -2.08
N ALA A 59 2.90 -13.80 -1.64
CA ALA A 59 2.79 -15.13 -2.23
C ALA A 59 2.19 -15.12 -3.64
N TYR A 60 1.42 -14.10 -4.00
CA TYR A 60 0.65 -14.07 -5.25
C TYR A 60 0.74 -12.72 -5.95
N ARG A 61 0.64 -12.76 -7.28
CA ARG A 61 0.36 -11.58 -8.10
C ARG A 61 -0.50 -11.92 -9.31
N LYS A 62 -1.12 -10.90 -9.90
CA LYS A 62 -1.76 -10.98 -11.21
C LYS A 62 -1.36 -9.80 -12.08
N LYS A 63 -1.21 -10.05 -13.37
CA LYS A 63 -0.99 -9.00 -14.37
C LYS A 63 -2.32 -8.34 -14.74
N LEU A 64 -2.37 -7.01 -14.74
CA LEU A 64 -3.47 -6.22 -15.28
C LEU A 64 -2.97 -5.48 -16.53
N THR A 65 -3.72 -5.55 -17.63
CA THR A 65 -3.34 -4.90 -18.89
C THR A 65 -4.37 -3.85 -19.25
N ILE A 66 -4.00 -2.57 -19.11
CA ILE A 66 -4.82 -1.42 -19.49
C ILE A 66 -4.77 -1.26 -21.01
N ASP A 67 -5.95 -1.11 -21.62
CA ASP A 67 -6.11 -0.96 -23.07
C ASP A 67 -5.79 0.47 -23.50
N TYR A 68 -4.76 0.65 -24.34
CA TYR A 68 -4.38 1.99 -24.82
C TYR A 68 -5.46 2.65 -25.68
N THR A 69 -6.36 1.87 -26.28
CA THR A 69 -7.48 2.41 -27.08
C THR A 69 -8.53 3.11 -26.22
N LYS A 70 -8.44 3.00 -24.89
CA LYS A 70 -9.25 3.72 -23.92
C LYS A 70 -8.61 5.01 -23.41
N VAL A 71 -7.36 5.27 -23.82
CA VAL A 71 -6.61 6.49 -23.49
C VAL A 71 -6.82 7.50 -24.62
N SER A 72 -7.50 8.58 -24.29
CA SER A 72 -7.93 9.61 -25.24
C SER A 72 -6.92 10.73 -25.43
N GLY A 73 -7.13 11.55 -26.47
CA GLY A 73 -6.29 12.73 -26.76
C GLY A 73 -5.01 12.46 -27.56
N GLY A 74 -4.70 11.20 -27.88
CA GLY A 74 -3.61 10.83 -28.80
C GLY A 74 -2.19 11.06 -28.27
N SER A 75 -2.04 11.28 -26.97
CA SER A 75 -0.74 11.44 -26.30
C SER A 75 -0.77 10.79 -24.93
N ASP A 76 0.39 10.37 -24.43
CA ASP A 76 0.50 9.71 -23.12
C ASP A 76 0.11 10.68 -22.00
N LEU A 77 -0.60 10.16 -21.00
CA LEU A 77 -0.99 10.90 -19.80
C LEU A 77 0.00 10.58 -18.67
N ASN A 78 0.51 11.61 -18.00
CA ASN A 78 1.49 11.44 -16.91
C ASN A 78 0.80 11.50 -15.55
N ASN A 79 1.24 10.67 -14.60
CA ASN A 79 0.71 10.61 -13.23
C ASN A 79 -0.82 10.47 -13.18
N PHE A 80 -1.39 9.64 -14.07
CA PHE A 80 -2.82 9.51 -14.23
C PHE A 80 -3.43 8.51 -13.22
N PRO A 81 -4.42 8.89 -12.40
CA PRO A 81 -5.11 7.97 -11.49
C PRO A 81 -6.10 7.07 -12.26
N VAL A 82 -5.83 5.77 -12.30
CA VAL A 82 -6.69 4.76 -12.93
C VAL A 82 -7.54 4.06 -11.88
N LEU A 83 -8.85 3.91 -12.15
CA LEU A 83 -9.74 3.11 -11.32
C LEU A 83 -9.59 1.63 -11.61
N VAL A 84 -9.12 0.88 -10.62
CA VAL A 84 -9.10 -0.58 -10.59
C VAL A 84 -10.35 -1.06 -9.85
N SER A 85 -11.41 -1.41 -10.59
CA SER A 85 -12.66 -1.92 -10.02
C SER A 85 -13.09 -3.24 -10.67
N PHE A 86 -13.03 -4.33 -9.89
CA PHE A 86 -13.47 -5.67 -10.30
C PHE A 86 -13.64 -6.63 -9.11
N SER A 87 -14.26 -7.79 -9.35
CA SER A 87 -14.22 -8.94 -8.42
C SER A 87 -13.33 -10.05 -8.96
N ASP A 88 -12.47 -10.60 -8.12
CA ASP A 88 -11.60 -11.73 -8.43
C ASP A 88 -11.42 -12.64 -7.21
N SER A 89 -11.93 -13.87 -7.28
CA SER A 89 -11.96 -14.79 -6.14
C SER A 89 -10.57 -15.14 -5.60
N ASN A 90 -9.49 -14.94 -6.37
CA ASN A 90 -8.13 -15.13 -5.88
C ASN A 90 -7.74 -14.10 -4.80
N LEU A 91 -8.34 -12.90 -4.81
CA LEU A 91 -8.07 -11.88 -3.80
C LEU A 91 -8.57 -12.27 -2.40
N SER A 92 -9.36 -13.34 -2.27
CA SER A 92 -9.69 -13.94 -0.96
C SER A 92 -8.45 -14.42 -0.18
N LYS A 93 -7.29 -14.51 -0.83
CA LYS A 93 -6.00 -14.82 -0.21
C LYS A 93 -5.34 -13.62 0.47
N SER A 94 -5.87 -12.40 0.32
CA SER A 94 -5.40 -11.19 1.00
C SER A 94 -5.85 -11.15 2.47
N GLN A 95 -5.32 -10.23 3.27
CA GLN A 95 -5.83 -9.89 4.60
C GLN A 95 -7.27 -9.36 4.52
N GLU A 96 -8.07 -9.53 5.59
CA GLU A 96 -9.43 -8.97 5.64
C GLU A 96 -9.48 -7.45 5.41
N SER A 97 -8.44 -6.73 5.87
CA SER A 97 -8.31 -5.28 5.69
C SER A 97 -7.86 -4.87 4.28
N GLY A 98 -7.38 -5.79 3.45
CA GLY A 98 -6.75 -5.46 2.16
C GLY A 98 -5.38 -4.77 2.28
N ASN A 99 -4.82 -4.64 3.49
CA ASN A 99 -3.54 -3.93 3.73
C ASN A 99 -2.34 -4.52 2.98
N ASP A 100 -2.41 -5.80 2.60
CA ASP A 100 -1.40 -6.49 1.82
C ASP A 100 -1.67 -6.46 0.31
N ILE A 101 -2.64 -5.70 -0.16
CA ILE A 101 -2.81 -5.44 -1.59
C ILE A 101 -1.87 -4.30 -1.97
N LEU A 102 -1.09 -4.49 -3.04
CA LEU A 102 -0.29 -3.42 -3.63
C LEU A 102 -0.19 -3.55 -5.14
N PHE A 103 0.22 -2.46 -5.79
CA PHE A 103 0.41 -2.40 -7.23
C PHE A 103 1.86 -2.09 -7.58
N THR A 104 2.33 -2.64 -8.70
CA THR A 104 3.64 -2.31 -9.27
C THR A 104 3.55 -2.05 -10.77
N SER A 105 4.55 -1.35 -11.31
CA SER A 105 4.72 -1.12 -12.74
C SER A 105 4.97 -2.43 -13.52
N SER A 106 5.17 -2.33 -14.83
CA SER A 106 5.40 -3.49 -15.70
C SER A 106 6.66 -4.29 -15.38
N ASP A 107 7.60 -3.71 -14.61
CA ASP A 107 8.80 -4.40 -14.11
C ASP A 107 8.54 -5.37 -12.95
N GLY A 108 7.35 -5.32 -12.32
CA GLY A 108 6.95 -6.14 -11.19
C GLY A 108 7.64 -5.78 -9.86
N ILE A 109 8.40 -4.69 -9.80
CA ILE A 109 9.18 -4.30 -8.62
C ILE A 109 8.98 -2.82 -8.21
N THR A 110 8.70 -1.93 -9.16
CA THR A 110 8.47 -0.51 -8.88
C THR A 110 7.05 -0.34 -8.36
N LYS A 111 6.91 -0.09 -7.05
CA LYS A 111 5.61 0.13 -6.40
C LYS A 111 4.91 1.38 -6.95
N LEU A 112 3.59 1.29 -7.09
CA LEU A 112 2.71 2.39 -7.49
C LEU A 112 1.89 2.86 -6.29
N ASP A 113 1.72 4.17 -6.18
CA ASP A 113 0.82 4.76 -5.20
C ASP A 113 -0.61 4.36 -5.52
N HIS A 114 -1.33 3.99 -4.46
CA HIS A 114 -2.70 3.54 -4.57
C HIS A 114 -3.45 3.82 -3.27
N GLU A 115 -4.76 3.88 -3.40
CA GLU A 115 -5.70 3.82 -2.30
C GLU A 115 -6.79 2.79 -2.61
N ILE A 116 -7.34 2.21 -1.56
CA ILE A 116 -8.40 1.21 -1.62
C ILE A 116 -9.62 1.84 -0.96
N GLU A 117 -10.65 2.11 -1.75
CA GLU A 117 -11.95 2.56 -1.25
C GLU A 117 -12.71 1.37 -0.65
N LYS A 118 -12.74 0.26 -1.39
CA LYS A 118 -13.40 -0.96 -0.95
C LYS A 118 -12.61 -2.20 -1.26
N PHE A 119 -12.57 -3.06 -0.26
CA PHE A 119 -12.16 -4.44 -0.43
C PHE A 119 -13.07 -5.36 0.36
N THR A 120 -13.68 -6.33 -0.33
CA THR A 120 -14.47 -7.38 0.28
C THR A 120 -13.77 -8.72 0.05
N ARG A 121 -13.01 -9.22 1.03
CA ARG A 121 -12.18 -10.42 0.89
C ARG A 121 -12.98 -11.66 0.43
N SER A 122 -14.19 -11.84 0.95
CA SER A 122 -15.01 -13.03 0.67
C SER A 122 -15.45 -13.13 -0.79
N SER A 123 -15.78 -12.01 -1.43
CA SER A 123 -16.11 -11.94 -2.86
C SER A 123 -14.89 -11.64 -3.74
N GLY A 124 -13.81 -11.15 -3.16
CA GLY A 124 -12.65 -10.62 -3.87
C GLY A 124 -12.98 -9.34 -4.64
N GLU A 125 -14.04 -8.61 -4.24
CA GLU A 125 -14.37 -7.30 -4.77
C GLU A 125 -13.32 -6.28 -4.32
N LEU A 126 -12.81 -5.51 -5.28
CA LEU A 126 -11.82 -4.47 -5.06
C LEU A 126 -12.24 -3.22 -5.84
N VAL A 127 -12.18 -2.07 -5.19
CA VAL A 127 -12.25 -0.72 -5.76
C VAL A 127 -11.04 0.04 -5.24
N ALA A 128 -10.14 0.41 -6.14
CA ALA A 128 -8.89 1.08 -5.80
C ALA A 128 -8.47 2.07 -6.88
N TRP A 129 -7.91 3.22 -6.50
CA TRP A 129 -7.23 4.12 -7.41
C TRP A 129 -5.74 3.82 -7.44
N VAL A 130 -5.14 3.82 -8.63
CA VAL A 130 -3.71 3.56 -8.81
C VAL A 130 -3.11 4.63 -9.70
N ARG A 131 -2.08 5.33 -9.21
CA ARG A 131 -1.36 6.33 -10.00
C ARG A 131 -0.45 5.65 -11.01
N ILE A 132 -0.72 5.86 -12.30
CA ILE A 132 0.09 5.37 -13.40
C ILE A 132 1.06 6.48 -13.84
N PRO A 133 2.39 6.31 -13.67
CA PRO A 133 3.35 7.37 -14.00
C PRO A 133 3.29 7.81 -15.47
N THR A 134 3.06 6.87 -16.38
CA THR A 134 2.83 7.15 -17.80
C THR A 134 1.80 6.16 -18.33
N LEU A 135 0.57 6.65 -18.56
CA LEU A 135 -0.51 5.91 -19.18
C LEU A 135 -0.45 6.14 -20.70
N SER A 136 -0.01 5.11 -21.43
CA SER A 136 0.33 5.26 -22.84
C SER A 136 -0.90 5.25 -23.76
N ALA A 137 -0.90 6.15 -24.75
CA ALA A 137 -1.92 6.25 -25.79
C ALA A 137 -1.56 5.48 -27.07
N SER A 138 -0.44 4.75 -27.09
CA SER A 138 0.07 4.05 -28.29
C SER A 138 0.36 2.56 -28.08
N ALA A 139 0.40 2.10 -26.82
CA ALA A 139 0.62 0.72 -26.43
C ALA A 139 -0.03 0.42 -25.08
N ASN A 140 -0.49 -0.82 -24.89
CA ASN A 140 -1.10 -1.26 -23.63
C ASN A 140 -0.16 -1.02 -22.45
N THR A 141 -0.71 -0.52 -21.35
CA THR A 141 0.04 -0.33 -20.10
C THR A 141 -0.15 -1.55 -19.21
N VAL A 142 0.95 -2.08 -18.68
CA VAL A 142 0.94 -3.26 -17.80
C VAL A 142 1.27 -2.84 -16.38
N ILE A 143 0.48 -3.31 -15.43
CA ILE A 143 0.76 -3.26 -13.98
C ILE A 143 0.55 -4.64 -13.37
N TYR A 144 1.07 -4.87 -12.17
CA TYR A 144 0.78 -6.07 -11.38
C TYR A 144 0.10 -5.70 -10.07
N ILE A 145 -0.93 -6.47 -9.71
CA ILE A 145 -1.51 -6.48 -8.37
C ILE A 145 -0.88 -7.64 -7.58
N TYR A 146 -0.38 -7.36 -6.39
CA TYR A 146 0.22 -8.32 -5.46
C TYR A 146 -0.69 -8.49 -4.24
N TYR A 147 -0.75 -9.70 -3.67
CA TYR A 147 -1.53 -10.02 -2.47
C TYR A 147 -0.99 -11.29 -1.77
N GLY A 148 -1.51 -11.59 -0.58
CA GLY A 148 -1.18 -12.80 0.18
C GLY A 148 0.02 -12.64 1.12
N ASN A 149 0.22 -11.44 1.66
CA ASN A 149 1.21 -11.17 2.71
C ASN A 149 0.48 -10.80 4.03
N TYR A 150 0.09 -11.81 4.81
CA TYR A 150 -0.76 -11.61 6.00
C TYR A 150 -0.14 -10.79 7.13
N SER A 151 1.18 -10.60 7.14
CA SER A 151 1.88 -9.77 8.13
C SER A 151 2.19 -8.35 7.64
N SER A 152 1.80 -8.00 6.40
CA SER A 152 2.06 -6.68 5.84
C SER A 152 1.29 -5.58 6.60
N PRO A 153 1.95 -4.46 6.97
CA PRO A 153 1.22 -3.22 7.27
C PRO A 153 0.54 -2.69 6.00
N SER A 154 -0.33 -1.69 6.16
CA SER A 154 -0.98 -1.02 5.01
C SER A 154 0.06 -0.60 3.97
N GLN A 155 -0.22 -0.93 2.71
CA GLN A 155 0.61 -0.58 1.58
C GLN A 155 0.14 0.65 0.83
N GLN A 156 -1.00 1.23 1.22
CA GLN A 156 -1.60 2.37 0.55
C GLN A 156 -0.75 3.65 0.72
N ASN A 157 -0.89 4.57 -0.21
CA ASN A 157 -0.40 5.93 -0.14
C ASN A 157 -1.43 6.84 -0.80
N ASN A 158 -2.50 7.16 -0.07
CA ASN A 158 -3.71 7.78 -0.62
C ASN A 158 -3.40 9.14 -1.26
N THR A 159 -2.75 10.03 -0.53
CA THR A 159 -2.39 11.36 -1.06
C THR A 159 -1.42 11.28 -2.24
N GLY A 160 -0.61 10.21 -2.33
CA GLY A 160 0.30 9.97 -3.45
C GLY A 160 -0.40 9.52 -4.73
N VAL A 161 -1.67 9.13 -4.70
CA VAL A 161 -2.45 8.77 -5.90
C VAL A 161 -2.66 9.97 -6.80
N TRP A 162 -2.89 11.12 -6.19
CA TRP A 162 -3.22 12.37 -6.84
C TRP A 162 -1.93 13.14 -7.11
N ASP A 163 -1.77 13.67 -8.33
CA ASP A 163 -0.66 14.60 -8.58
C ASP A 163 -0.88 15.93 -7.85
N ASP A 164 0.19 16.71 -7.67
CA ASP A 164 0.20 17.97 -6.92
C ASP A 164 -0.78 19.04 -7.44
N ASN A 165 -1.41 18.82 -8.60
CA ASN A 165 -2.40 19.74 -9.17
C ASN A 165 -3.83 19.42 -8.73
N TYR A 166 -4.09 18.27 -8.10
CA TYR A 166 -5.35 18.03 -7.39
C TYR A 166 -5.32 18.75 -6.04
N VAL A 167 -6.31 19.60 -5.79
CA VAL A 167 -6.44 20.34 -4.53
C VAL A 167 -7.56 19.82 -3.64
N ALA A 168 -8.48 19.02 -4.21
CA ALA A 168 -9.49 18.29 -3.45
C ALA A 168 -10.01 17.11 -4.26
N VAL A 169 -10.20 15.96 -3.59
CA VAL A 169 -10.84 14.75 -4.16
C VAL A 169 -11.74 14.11 -3.10
N TYR A 170 -13.03 13.98 -3.40
CA TYR A 170 -14.02 13.36 -2.52
C TYR A 170 -14.69 12.17 -3.20
N HIS A 171 -14.59 10.99 -2.57
CA HIS A 171 -15.18 9.74 -3.05
C HIS A 171 -16.61 9.50 -2.54
N PHE A 172 -17.02 10.20 -1.47
CA PHE A 172 -18.36 10.06 -0.87
C PHE A 172 -18.75 8.62 -0.52
N SER A 173 -17.77 7.81 -0.11
CA SER A 173 -17.98 6.45 0.40
C SER A 173 -18.25 6.42 1.91
N GLU A 174 -17.99 7.53 2.63
CA GLU A 174 -18.30 7.62 4.05
C GLU A 174 -19.80 7.54 4.30
N THR A 175 -20.21 6.72 5.27
CA THR A 175 -21.63 6.56 5.64
C THR A 175 -22.04 7.38 6.87
N SER A 176 -21.07 8.03 7.50
CA SER A 176 -21.26 8.93 8.65
C SER A 176 -20.02 9.81 8.84
N GLY A 177 -20.20 11.01 9.40
CA GLY A 177 -19.07 11.89 9.77
C GLY A 177 -18.61 12.76 8.60
N GLN A 178 -17.42 13.35 8.72
CA GLN A 178 -16.85 14.21 7.68
C GLN A 178 -16.59 13.41 6.39
N HIS A 179 -16.59 14.11 5.26
CA HIS A 179 -16.00 13.57 4.03
C HIS A 179 -14.53 13.93 4.03
N LEU A 180 -13.70 12.92 3.87
CA LEU A 180 -12.26 13.08 3.84
C LEU A 180 -11.84 13.44 2.42
N ASP A 181 -10.97 14.44 2.32
CA ASP A 181 -10.30 14.77 1.08
C ASP A 181 -9.14 13.80 0.88
N SER A 182 -9.15 13.03 -0.22
CA SER A 182 -8.09 12.08 -0.51
C SER A 182 -6.73 12.75 -0.82
N THR A 183 -6.71 14.05 -1.10
CA THR A 183 -5.45 14.83 -1.14
C THR A 183 -4.92 15.20 0.26
N GLY A 184 -5.75 15.09 1.29
CA GLY A 184 -5.41 15.24 2.71
C GLY A 184 -5.41 16.68 3.23
N VAL A 185 -6.06 17.62 2.54
CA VAL A 185 -5.98 19.06 2.86
C VAL A 185 -7.35 19.66 3.22
N ASN A 186 -8.39 19.33 2.47
CA ASN A 186 -9.66 20.06 2.46
C ASN A 186 -10.85 19.22 2.94
N ASP A 187 -10.73 18.54 4.09
CA ASP A 187 -11.84 17.77 4.66
C ASP A 187 -13.10 18.64 4.89
N SER A 188 -14.28 18.01 4.81
CA SER A 188 -15.52 18.74 5.08
C SER A 188 -15.66 19.11 6.57
N THR A 189 -16.23 20.28 6.85
CA THR A 189 -16.40 20.81 8.22
C THR A 189 -17.83 20.71 8.72
N SER A 190 -18.80 20.75 7.81
CA SER A 190 -20.20 20.44 8.11
C SER A 190 -20.85 19.79 6.91
N LEU A 191 -21.75 18.85 7.17
CA LEU A 191 -22.54 18.19 6.16
C LEU A 191 -23.98 18.03 6.62
N SER A 192 -24.90 18.25 5.70
CA SER A 192 -26.30 17.90 5.80
C SER A 192 -26.65 17.32 4.45
N VAL A 193 -26.94 16.02 4.38
CA VAL A 193 -27.36 15.34 3.15
C VAL A 193 -28.54 14.43 3.49
N LEU A 194 -29.36 14.11 2.50
CA LEU A 194 -30.48 13.19 2.68
C LEU A 194 -30.00 11.79 3.06
N GLN A 195 -28.90 11.36 2.42
CA GLN A 195 -28.24 10.10 2.70
C GLN A 195 -26.75 10.23 2.37
N GLN A 196 -25.90 9.93 3.33
CA GLN A 196 -24.45 9.86 3.13
C GLN A 196 -24.05 8.44 2.69
N GLY A 197 -23.12 8.31 1.75
CA GLY A 197 -22.57 7.01 1.34
C GLY A 197 -23.63 6.03 0.81
N ALA A 198 -24.57 6.51 0.00
CA ALA A 198 -25.61 5.70 -0.61
C ALA A 198 -25.02 4.62 -1.53
N ALA A 199 -25.37 3.35 -1.27
CA ALA A 199 -24.81 2.19 -1.97
C ALA A 199 -25.08 2.14 -3.49
N ASP A 200 -26.06 2.90 -3.98
CA ASP A 200 -26.39 3.03 -5.42
C ASP A 200 -25.54 4.12 -6.13
N GLY A 201 -24.46 4.54 -5.48
CA GLY A 201 -23.46 5.45 -6.01
C GLY A 201 -22.79 4.97 -7.29
N LYS A 202 -22.05 5.86 -7.96
CA LYS A 202 -21.39 5.51 -9.21
C LYS A 202 -20.13 4.69 -8.92
N ILE A 203 -19.38 5.04 -7.88
CA ILE A 203 -18.18 4.34 -7.41
C ILE A 203 -18.22 4.26 -5.89
N ASP A 204 -18.43 3.05 -5.37
CA ASP A 204 -18.40 2.72 -3.93
C ASP A 204 -19.22 3.59 -2.94
N GLY A 205 -20.12 4.43 -3.43
CA GLY A 205 -20.89 5.32 -2.59
C GLY A 205 -21.28 6.56 -3.38
N ALA A 206 -22.15 7.37 -2.80
CA ALA A 206 -22.50 8.69 -3.30
C ALA A 206 -23.32 9.39 -2.22
N ASP A 207 -23.31 10.71 -2.24
CA ASP A 207 -24.16 11.49 -1.35
C ASP A 207 -25.47 11.88 -2.04
N GLN A 208 -26.58 11.68 -1.36
CA GLN A 208 -27.91 12.07 -1.83
C GLN A 208 -28.30 13.43 -1.27
N PHE A 209 -28.66 14.36 -2.16
CA PHE A 209 -29.13 15.70 -1.85
C PHE A 209 -30.65 15.80 -2.06
N ASP A 210 -31.33 16.48 -1.13
CA ASP A 210 -32.79 16.60 -1.09
C ASP A 210 -33.38 17.77 -1.90
N GLY A 211 -32.57 18.69 -2.45
CA GLY A 211 -33.02 19.97 -3.03
C GLY A 211 -33.62 20.96 -2.03
N THR A 212 -33.62 20.54 -0.78
CA THR A 212 -34.21 21.04 0.46
C THR A 212 -33.38 21.90 1.37
N SER A 213 -32.43 21.19 1.97
CA SER A 213 -31.63 21.54 3.13
C SER A 213 -30.19 21.06 2.95
N SER A 214 -29.95 20.19 1.98
CA SER A 214 -28.67 19.53 1.81
C SER A 214 -27.57 20.48 1.38
N VAL A 215 -26.40 20.35 2.00
CA VAL A 215 -25.17 21.09 1.76
C VAL A 215 -24.00 20.37 2.41
N ILE A 216 -22.88 20.31 1.71
CA ILE A 216 -21.58 19.98 2.30
C ILE A 216 -20.74 21.25 2.28
N THR A 217 -20.14 21.59 3.41
CA THR A 217 -19.29 22.78 3.57
C THR A 217 -17.86 22.35 3.85
N ILE A 218 -16.94 22.92 3.10
CA ILE A 218 -15.51 22.76 3.24
C ILE A 218 -14.97 24.12 3.66
N ALA A 219 -14.18 24.15 4.75
CA ALA A 219 -13.63 25.39 5.24
C ALA A 219 -12.74 26.05 4.20
N ASP A 220 -12.73 27.38 4.22
CA ASP A 220 -11.82 28.17 3.40
C ASP A 220 -10.34 27.75 3.59
N ASN A 221 -9.61 27.69 2.48
CA ASN A 221 -8.20 27.33 2.42
C ASN A 221 -7.57 27.95 1.17
N ASP A 222 -6.38 28.53 1.30
CA ASP A 222 -5.61 29.12 0.20
C ASP A 222 -5.40 28.15 -0.99
N SER A 223 -5.37 26.82 -0.76
CA SER A 223 -5.26 25.84 -1.85
C SER A 223 -6.49 25.82 -2.78
N LEU A 224 -7.63 26.32 -2.30
CA LEU A 224 -8.87 26.46 -3.06
C LEU A 224 -8.96 27.81 -3.78
N ASP A 225 -8.00 28.73 -3.59
CA ASP A 225 -7.99 30.03 -4.26
C ASP A 225 -7.31 29.94 -5.64
N LEU A 226 -8.02 29.32 -6.58
CA LEU A 226 -7.55 29.10 -7.95
C LEU A 226 -7.64 30.40 -8.77
N THR A 227 -6.50 30.92 -9.24
CA THR A 227 -6.41 32.27 -9.84
C THR A 227 -6.33 32.31 -11.36
N THR A 228 -5.96 31.21 -12.03
CA THR A 228 -5.67 31.22 -13.47
C THR A 228 -6.45 30.14 -14.20
N ASP A 229 -5.92 28.92 -14.20
CA ASP A 229 -6.52 27.74 -14.79
C ASP A 229 -7.10 26.84 -13.70
N LEU A 230 -8.14 26.10 -14.05
CA LEU A 230 -8.76 25.14 -13.14
C LEU A 230 -9.51 24.05 -13.91
N THR A 231 -9.80 22.97 -13.18
CA THR A 231 -10.73 21.93 -13.60
C THR A 231 -11.62 21.54 -12.43
N LEU A 232 -12.92 21.54 -12.64
CA LEU A 232 -13.93 21.03 -11.70
C LEU A 232 -14.57 19.79 -12.31
N GLU A 233 -14.67 18.69 -11.57
CA GLU A 233 -15.22 17.41 -12.05
C GLU A 233 -16.22 16.85 -11.02
N ALA A 234 -17.30 16.23 -11.48
CA ALA A 234 -18.24 15.51 -10.63
C ALA A 234 -19.01 14.43 -11.43
N TRP A 235 -19.37 13.33 -10.79
CA TRP A 235 -20.52 12.53 -11.19
C TRP A 235 -21.78 13.09 -10.55
N ILE A 236 -22.84 13.25 -11.35
CA ILE A 236 -24.14 13.69 -10.87
C ILE A 236 -25.27 12.81 -11.39
N LYS A 237 -26.31 12.63 -10.58
CA LYS A 237 -27.58 12.03 -10.98
C LYS A 237 -28.73 12.90 -10.50
N PRO A 238 -29.14 13.92 -11.26
CA PRO A 238 -30.23 14.82 -10.88
C PRO A 238 -31.53 14.02 -10.66
N ALA A 239 -32.17 14.18 -9.51
CA ALA A 239 -33.47 13.58 -9.24
C ALA A 239 -34.62 14.41 -9.83
N THR A 240 -34.46 15.72 -9.84
CA THR A 240 -35.38 16.70 -10.41
C THR A 240 -34.62 17.76 -11.19
N TYR A 241 -35.37 18.59 -11.94
CA TYR A 241 -34.79 19.75 -12.60
C TYR A 241 -34.84 20.96 -11.66
N PRO A 242 -33.79 21.79 -11.62
CA PRO A 242 -33.87 23.09 -10.97
C PRO A 242 -34.99 23.93 -11.61
N SER A 243 -35.80 24.57 -10.78
CA SER A 243 -36.90 25.43 -11.22
C SER A 243 -36.87 26.74 -10.45
N GLY A 244 -36.82 27.87 -11.15
CA GLY A 244 -36.70 29.20 -10.55
C GLY A 244 -35.25 29.61 -10.29
N GLU A 245 -34.49 28.75 -9.60
CA GLU A 245 -33.08 28.96 -9.23
C GLU A 245 -32.23 27.79 -9.74
N ASP A 246 -30.95 28.04 -9.99
CA ASP A 246 -29.99 27.04 -10.50
C ASP A 246 -29.61 26.03 -9.40
N ALA A 247 -29.02 24.89 -9.75
CA ALA A 247 -28.57 23.89 -8.77
C ALA A 247 -27.04 23.84 -8.71
N ALA A 248 -26.47 24.34 -7.60
CA ALA A 248 -25.03 24.32 -7.40
C ALA A 248 -24.51 22.90 -7.15
N LEU A 249 -23.44 22.54 -7.85
CA LEU A 249 -22.72 21.27 -7.66
C LEU A 249 -21.44 21.53 -6.86
N ILE A 250 -20.61 22.45 -7.36
CA ILE A 250 -19.35 22.89 -6.72
C ILE A 250 -19.32 24.41 -6.75
N LYS A 251 -19.26 25.08 -5.60
CA LYS A 251 -19.24 26.55 -5.53
C LYS A 251 -18.29 27.07 -4.45
N LYS A 252 -17.24 27.79 -4.86
CA LYS A 252 -16.42 28.61 -3.95
C LYS A 252 -16.98 30.03 -3.92
N MET A 253 -17.29 30.53 -2.73
CA MET A 253 -17.87 31.88 -2.57
C MET A 253 -16.80 32.96 -2.41
N ASP A 254 -17.20 34.23 -2.61
CA ASP A 254 -16.38 35.43 -2.35
C ASP A 254 -17.16 36.45 -1.49
N ILE A 255 -16.47 37.43 -0.89
CA ILE A 255 -16.93 38.44 0.07
C ILE A 255 -17.80 39.59 -0.49
N GLY A 256 -18.21 39.56 -1.75
CA GLY A 256 -19.10 40.58 -2.33
C GLY A 256 -20.11 40.01 -3.32
N SER A 257 -21.33 40.58 -3.34
CA SER A 257 -22.34 40.23 -4.35
C SER A 257 -21.72 40.26 -5.75
N PRO A 258 -21.80 39.16 -6.50
CA PRO A 258 -22.75 38.06 -6.41
C PRO A 258 -22.27 36.78 -5.68
N TRP A 259 -21.21 36.86 -4.88
CA TRP A 259 -20.74 35.80 -3.94
C TRP A 259 -20.24 34.53 -4.65
N VAL A 260 -19.49 34.69 -5.74
CA VAL A 260 -18.93 33.58 -6.55
C VAL A 260 -17.46 33.87 -6.81
N MET A 261 -16.58 32.87 -6.61
CA MET A 261 -15.25 32.82 -7.20
C MET A 261 -15.27 31.93 -8.44
N TYR A 262 -15.61 30.65 -8.24
CA TYR A 262 -15.87 29.68 -9.30
C TYR A 262 -17.05 28.80 -8.92
N TRP A 263 -17.82 28.40 -9.92
CA TRP A 263 -19.09 27.70 -9.74
C TRP A 263 -19.38 26.76 -10.91
N LEU A 264 -19.54 25.46 -10.64
CA LEU A 264 -20.09 24.47 -11.57
C LEU A 264 -21.51 24.12 -11.14
N TYR A 265 -22.47 24.18 -12.07
CA TYR A 265 -23.87 24.04 -11.74
C TYR A 265 -24.75 23.53 -12.88
N LEU A 266 -25.95 23.09 -12.52
CA LEU A 266 -27.02 22.73 -13.44
C LEU A 266 -28.01 23.88 -13.58
N THR A 267 -28.23 24.35 -14.81
CA THR A 267 -29.09 25.51 -15.07
C THR A 267 -30.58 25.19 -14.87
N SER A 268 -31.28 26.10 -14.20
CA SER A 268 -32.75 26.15 -14.12
C SER A 268 -33.38 26.37 -15.49
N SER A 269 -32.70 27.13 -16.36
CA SER A 269 -33.06 27.36 -17.74
C SER A 269 -32.47 26.29 -18.66
N GLY A 270 -33.20 25.19 -18.84
CA GLY A 270 -32.89 24.16 -19.84
C GLY A 270 -32.02 23.00 -19.36
N SER A 271 -31.71 22.93 -18.06
CA SER A 271 -31.06 21.78 -17.40
C SER A 271 -29.75 21.38 -18.07
N LYS A 272 -28.89 22.38 -18.29
CA LYS A 272 -27.57 22.21 -18.90
C LYS A 272 -26.48 22.47 -17.87
N ILE A 273 -25.29 21.93 -18.12
CA ILE A 273 -24.13 22.26 -17.29
C ILE A 273 -23.60 23.64 -17.66
N GLN A 274 -23.30 24.43 -16.64
CA GLN A 274 -22.63 25.71 -16.79
C GLN A 274 -21.53 25.84 -15.74
N MET A 275 -20.43 26.47 -16.14
CA MET A 275 -19.38 26.92 -15.25
C MET A 275 -19.29 28.44 -15.35
N ASP A 276 -19.36 29.11 -14.20
CA ASP A 276 -19.15 30.56 -14.08
C ASP A 276 -17.96 30.85 -13.15
N LEU A 277 -17.30 31.96 -13.44
CA LEU A 277 -16.10 32.45 -12.78
C LEU A 277 -16.27 33.95 -12.58
N MET A 278 -15.89 34.45 -11.40
CA MET A 278 -15.74 35.88 -11.19
C MET A 278 -14.30 36.27 -11.51
N LEU A 279 -14.12 37.15 -12.49
CA LEU A 279 -12.81 37.66 -12.87
C LEU A 279 -12.54 39.03 -12.29
N GLU A 280 -11.29 39.27 -11.92
CA GLU A 280 -10.82 40.60 -11.54
C GLU A 280 -11.12 41.61 -12.65
N SER A 281 -11.73 42.74 -12.29
CA SER A 281 -11.98 43.88 -13.19
C SER A 281 -12.91 43.64 -14.40
N SER A 282 -13.40 42.41 -14.64
CA SER A 282 -14.27 42.05 -15.78
C SER A 282 -15.65 41.51 -15.40
N GLY A 283 -15.85 41.07 -14.16
CA GLY A 283 -17.13 40.45 -13.75
C GLY A 283 -17.21 38.99 -14.19
N TYR A 284 -18.41 38.52 -14.54
CA TYR A 284 -18.66 37.12 -14.88
C TYR A 284 -18.03 36.70 -16.21
N ALA A 285 -17.30 35.59 -16.16
CA ALA A 285 -16.88 34.79 -17.29
C ALA A 285 -17.37 33.36 -17.09
N GLY A 286 -17.54 32.59 -18.16
CA GLY A 286 -18.01 31.22 -18.04
C GLY A 286 -18.18 30.51 -19.37
N ALA A 287 -18.76 29.32 -19.29
CA ALA A 287 -19.15 28.49 -20.41
C ALA A 287 -20.39 27.67 -20.07
N GLN A 288 -21.30 27.51 -21.04
CA GLN A 288 -22.51 26.69 -20.92
C GLN A 288 -22.51 25.59 -21.97
N GLY A 289 -22.98 24.42 -21.57
CA GLY A 289 -23.11 23.23 -22.39
C GLY A 289 -24.27 23.29 -23.38
N ASN A 290 -24.30 22.35 -24.30
CA ASN A 290 -25.37 22.17 -25.26
C ASN A 290 -26.41 21.16 -24.78
N THR A 291 -25.96 20.10 -24.10
CA THR A 291 -26.77 18.95 -23.73
C THR A 291 -27.72 19.30 -22.58
N THR A 292 -29.01 19.07 -22.81
CA THR A 292 -30.03 19.05 -21.74
C THR A 292 -29.98 17.70 -21.05
N LEU A 293 -29.60 17.70 -19.77
CA LEU A 293 -29.54 16.50 -18.95
C LEU A 293 -30.96 16.02 -18.62
N SER A 294 -31.13 14.70 -18.50
CA SER A 294 -32.40 14.08 -18.12
C SER A 294 -32.32 13.51 -16.71
N ALA A 295 -33.30 13.84 -15.87
CA ALA A 295 -33.35 13.36 -14.49
C ALA A 295 -33.30 11.81 -14.40
N GLY A 296 -32.67 11.31 -13.34
CA GLY A 296 -32.51 9.88 -13.06
C GLY A 296 -31.33 9.20 -13.75
N ASN A 297 -30.55 9.91 -14.58
CA ASN A 297 -29.37 9.36 -15.25
C ASN A 297 -28.08 9.90 -14.64
N TRP A 298 -27.05 9.05 -14.57
CA TRP A 298 -25.70 9.47 -14.20
C TRP A 298 -25.03 10.22 -15.36
N TYR A 299 -24.43 11.37 -15.05
CA TYR A 299 -23.61 12.16 -15.95
C TYR A 299 -22.30 12.50 -15.27
N TYR A 300 -21.19 12.33 -15.98
CA TYR A 300 -19.91 12.86 -15.56
C TYR A 300 -19.75 14.24 -16.19
N VAL A 301 -19.59 15.27 -15.38
CA VAL A 301 -19.61 16.67 -15.82
C VAL A 301 -18.33 17.34 -15.38
N SER A 302 -17.80 18.23 -16.24
CA SER A 302 -16.67 19.05 -15.84
C SER A 302 -16.70 20.43 -16.47
N GLY A 303 -16.09 21.38 -15.76
CA GLY A 303 -15.76 22.71 -16.23
C GLY A 303 -14.25 22.90 -16.22
N VAL A 304 -13.69 23.42 -17.30
CA VAL A 304 -12.25 23.65 -17.48
C VAL A 304 -12.01 25.10 -17.85
N ARG A 305 -11.05 25.76 -17.20
CA ARG A 305 -10.50 27.03 -17.66
C ARG A 305 -9.05 26.84 -18.05
N ASN A 306 -8.72 27.25 -19.27
CA ASN A 306 -7.39 27.13 -19.88
C ASN A 306 -7.03 28.43 -20.61
N ASP A 307 -6.04 29.16 -20.11
CA ASP A 307 -5.51 30.40 -20.70
C ASP A 307 -6.65 31.40 -21.03
N GLY A 308 -7.53 31.62 -20.05
CA GLY A 308 -8.67 32.54 -20.16
C GLY A 308 -9.88 32.03 -20.95
N THR A 309 -9.83 30.81 -21.50
CA THR A 309 -10.95 30.17 -22.18
C THR A 309 -11.63 29.17 -21.26
N ALA A 310 -12.96 29.29 -21.08
CA ALA A 310 -13.75 28.31 -20.35
C ALA A 310 -14.42 27.30 -21.29
N ASP A 311 -14.44 26.03 -20.91
CA ASP A 311 -15.12 24.95 -21.61
C ASP A 311 -15.87 24.07 -20.60
N VAL A 312 -16.96 23.44 -21.04
CA VAL A 312 -17.67 22.42 -20.27
C VAL A 312 -17.73 21.11 -21.05
N TYR A 313 -17.73 20.00 -20.31
CA TYR A 313 -17.75 18.65 -20.84
C TYR A 313 -18.86 17.84 -20.16
N VAL A 314 -19.49 16.97 -20.95
CA VAL A 314 -20.46 15.99 -20.47
C VAL A 314 -20.04 14.62 -20.99
N ASN A 315 -19.92 13.65 -20.08
CA ASN A 315 -19.49 12.28 -20.35
C ASN A 315 -18.16 12.21 -21.13
N GLY A 316 -17.20 13.03 -20.71
CA GLY A 316 -15.86 13.07 -21.31
C GLY A 316 -15.74 13.87 -22.61
N GLN A 317 -16.85 14.30 -23.22
CA GLN A 317 -16.86 15.01 -24.50
C GLN A 317 -17.06 16.51 -24.27
N ASN A 318 -16.39 17.36 -25.07
CA ASN A 318 -16.64 18.80 -25.03
C ASN A 318 -18.09 19.08 -25.46
N ASP A 319 -18.84 19.72 -24.58
CA ASP A 319 -20.27 20.02 -24.76
C ASP A 319 -20.51 21.53 -24.91
N THR A 320 -19.45 22.33 -25.06
CA THR A 320 -19.54 23.80 -24.99
C THR A 320 -20.37 24.38 -26.14
N ASN A 321 -21.49 25.03 -25.79
CA ASN A 321 -22.34 25.76 -26.74
C ASN A 321 -22.00 27.26 -26.79
N TRP A 322 -21.72 27.83 -25.62
CA TRP A 322 -21.28 29.22 -25.48
C TRP A 322 -20.17 29.31 -24.44
N ARG A 323 -19.24 30.24 -24.65
CA ARG A 323 -18.19 30.57 -23.70
C ARG A 323 -17.73 32.01 -23.85
N THR A 324 -17.08 32.48 -22.80
CA THR A 324 -16.27 33.70 -22.77
C THR A 324 -14.79 33.40 -23.01
N ASN A 325 -14.06 34.39 -23.51
CA ASN A 325 -12.60 34.38 -23.56
C ASN A 325 -12.10 35.64 -22.85
N ASP A 326 -11.61 35.49 -21.63
CA ASP A 326 -11.07 36.58 -20.83
C ASP A 326 -9.94 36.04 -19.95
N THR A 327 -8.75 36.63 -20.10
CA THR A 327 -7.50 36.18 -19.46
C THR A 327 -7.27 36.80 -18.08
N ASN A 328 -8.17 37.66 -17.60
CA ASN A 328 -8.07 38.21 -16.25
C ASN A 328 -8.07 37.10 -15.19
N ALA A 329 -7.39 37.33 -14.07
CA ALA A 329 -7.34 36.36 -12.98
C ALA A 329 -8.75 36.11 -12.41
N ILE A 330 -8.98 34.89 -11.94
CA ILE A 330 -10.14 34.57 -11.12
C ILE A 330 -9.94 35.27 -9.78
N LEU A 331 -10.99 35.93 -9.31
CA LEU A 331 -10.98 36.64 -8.05
C LEU A 331 -10.86 35.65 -6.88
N THR A 332 -10.04 36.00 -5.88
CA THR A 332 -9.84 35.21 -4.65
C THR A 332 -10.59 35.79 -3.46
N GLY A 333 -10.99 34.94 -2.51
CA GLY A 333 -11.83 35.35 -1.38
C GLY A 333 -11.80 34.33 -0.25
N ALA A 334 -12.02 34.81 0.98
CA ALA A 334 -11.87 34.02 2.20
C ALA A 334 -13.17 33.32 2.67
N LEU A 335 -14.01 32.89 1.72
CA LEU A 335 -15.24 32.16 2.03
C LEU A 335 -15.16 30.69 1.61
N ASN A 336 -15.90 29.86 2.34
CA ASN A 336 -15.94 28.41 2.20
C ASN A 336 -16.29 27.93 0.79
N LEU A 337 -15.89 26.69 0.51
CA LEU A 337 -16.36 25.89 -0.61
C LEU A 337 -17.63 25.12 -0.18
N TYR A 338 -18.61 25.04 -1.08
CA TYR A 338 -19.86 24.33 -0.87
C TYR A 338 -20.13 23.34 -1.99
N LEU A 339 -20.64 22.16 -1.62
CA LEU A 339 -21.10 21.13 -2.55
C LEU A 339 -22.61 20.92 -2.39
N GLY A 340 -23.30 20.75 -3.52
CA GLY A 340 -24.75 20.54 -3.61
C GLY A 340 -25.65 21.73 -3.21
N SER A 341 -25.09 22.87 -2.79
CA SER A 341 -25.83 24.14 -2.60
C SER A 341 -24.91 25.36 -2.58
N ASP A 342 -25.46 26.56 -2.44
CA ASP A 342 -24.72 27.79 -2.17
C ASP A 342 -24.92 28.32 -0.73
N ASN A 343 -24.08 27.86 0.20
CA ASN A 343 -24.20 28.18 1.63
C ASN A 343 -25.58 27.83 2.23
N GLY A 344 -26.18 26.74 1.74
CA GLY A 344 -27.51 26.31 2.15
C GLY A 344 -28.61 27.32 1.79
N SER A 345 -28.44 28.11 0.73
CA SER A 345 -29.43 29.11 0.27
C SER A 345 -30.35 28.54 -0.83
N SER A 346 -30.74 29.30 -1.85
CA SER A 346 -31.75 28.90 -2.84
C SER A 346 -31.23 28.02 -3.98
N ASN A 347 -29.92 27.99 -4.27
CA ASN A 347 -29.38 27.23 -5.40
C ASN A 347 -29.06 25.77 -5.01
N ARG A 348 -30.09 24.95 -4.76
CA ARG A 348 -29.96 23.61 -4.18
C ARG A 348 -30.02 22.50 -5.22
N PHE A 349 -29.10 21.55 -5.12
CA PHE A 349 -29.14 20.33 -5.92
C PHE A 349 -30.04 19.27 -5.27
N ALA A 350 -30.78 18.54 -6.10
CA ALA A 350 -31.57 17.37 -5.71
C ALA A 350 -31.14 16.19 -6.57
N GLY A 351 -30.61 15.14 -5.97
CA GLY A 351 -30.01 14.04 -6.72
C GLY A 351 -28.88 13.35 -5.96
N TYR A 352 -27.99 12.68 -6.69
CA TYR A 352 -26.76 12.15 -6.14
C TYR A 352 -25.57 12.88 -6.73
N GLU A 353 -24.57 13.19 -5.91
CA GLU A 353 -23.23 13.59 -6.35
C GLU A 353 -22.21 12.53 -5.90
N ASP A 354 -21.16 12.35 -6.69
CA ASP A 354 -20.11 11.35 -6.47
C ASP A 354 -18.80 11.80 -7.17
N GLU A 355 -17.65 11.33 -6.70
CA GLU A 355 -16.33 11.57 -7.30
C GLU A 355 -16.02 13.03 -7.65
N ILE A 356 -16.18 13.92 -6.67
CA ILE A 356 -15.90 15.35 -6.87
C ILE A 356 -14.39 15.58 -6.86
N ARG A 357 -13.89 16.30 -7.87
CA ARG A 357 -12.46 16.62 -8.00
C ARG A 357 -12.25 18.06 -8.40
N ILE A 358 -11.24 18.69 -7.81
CA ILE A 358 -10.83 20.05 -8.12
C ILE A 358 -9.33 20.03 -8.44
N SER A 359 -8.96 20.53 -9.63
CA SER A 359 -7.57 20.74 -10.01
C SER A 359 -7.25 22.21 -10.23
N ASN A 360 -6.04 22.63 -9.86
CA ASN A 360 -5.51 23.99 -10.07
C ASN A 360 -4.83 24.18 -11.45
N ILE A 361 -5.12 23.27 -12.39
CA ILE A 361 -4.67 23.34 -13.78
C ILE A 361 -5.83 23.03 -14.72
N ALA A 362 -5.67 23.42 -15.99
CA ALA A 362 -6.50 22.93 -17.08
C ALA A 362 -6.17 21.47 -17.42
N ARG A 363 -6.99 20.52 -16.99
CA ARG A 363 -6.90 19.12 -17.45
C ARG A 363 -7.29 19.07 -18.92
N THR A 364 -6.49 18.36 -19.71
CA THR A 364 -6.67 18.32 -21.17
C THR A 364 -7.96 17.59 -21.55
N PRO A 365 -8.52 17.81 -22.76
CA PRO A 365 -9.66 17.02 -23.23
C PRO A 365 -9.41 15.51 -23.19
N GLY A 366 -8.18 15.08 -23.50
CA GLY A 366 -7.78 13.67 -23.40
C GLY A 366 -7.78 13.14 -21.96
N TRP A 367 -7.42 13.97 -20.98
CA TRP A 367 -7.51 13.64 -19.55
C TRP A 367 -8.97 13.43 -19.15
N ILE A 368 -9.85 14.41 -19.43
CA ILE A 368 -11.28 14.37 -19.07
C ILE A 368 -11.98 13.15 -19.69
N GLU A 369 -11.72 12.86 -20.97
CA GLU A 369 -12.31 11.69 -21.64
C GLU A 369 -11.74 10.37 -21.10
N THR A 370 -10.44 10.30 -20.81
CA THR A 370 -9.84 9.09 -20.22
C THR A 370 -10.34 8.84 -18.81
N THR A 371 -10.54 9.91 -18.02
CA THR A 371 -11.17 9.85 -16.70
C THR A 371 -12.55 9.25 -16.83
N PHE A 372 -13.42 9.80 -17.69
CA PHE A 372 -14.74 9.22 -17.95
C PHE A 372 -14.66 7.73 -18.35
N ASN A 373 -13.76 7.36 -19.25
CA ASN A 373 -13.61 5.98 -19.71
C ASN A 373 -13.26 5.01 -18.58
N THR A 374 -12.34 5.38 -17.68
CA THR A 374 -11.94 4.51 -16.56
C THR A 374 -13.00 4.43 -15.46
N ILE A 375 -13.77 5.50 -15.22
CA ILE A 375 -14.73 5.56 -14.10
C ILE A 375 -16.15 5.16 -14.49
N ASN A 376 -16.52 5.24 -15.78
CA ASN A 376 -17.84 4.83 -16.24
C ASN A 376 -17.98 3.31 -16.43
N THR A 377 -16.92 2.66 -16.92
CA THR A 377 -16.89 1.22 -17.23
C THR A 377 -15.53 0.59 -16.89
N PRO A 378 -15.10 0.59 -15.62
CA PRO A 378 -13.74 0.22 -15.21
C PRO A 378 -13.34 -1.20 -15.64
N SER A 379 -14.28 -2.15 -15.62
CA SER A 379 -14.03 -3.53 -16.02
C SER A 379 -13.60 -3.70 -17.50
N THR A 380 -13.95 -2.74 -18.36
CA THR A 380 -13.59 -2.73 -19.79
C THR A 380 -12.40 -1.84 -20.12
N PHE A 381 -11.88 -1.10 -19.13
CA PHE A 381 -10.64 -0.33 -19.25
C PHE A 381 -9.41 -1.25 -19.28
N PHE A 382 -9.55 -2.47 -18.71
CA PHE A 382 -8.55 -3.52 -18.79
C PHE A 382 -8.87 -4.49 -19.93
N SER A 383 -7.95 -4.60 -20.90
CA SER A 383 -8.04 -5.56 -22.01
C SER A 383 -7.93 -7.03 -21.55
N SER A 384 -7.21 -7.29 -20.46
CA SER A 384 -7.11 -8.62 -19.86
C SER A 384 -6.60 -8.59 -18.42
N ARG A 385 -6.98 -9.62 -17.67
CA ARG A 385 -6.39 -10.00 -16.38
C ARG A 385 -5.65 -11.32 -16.57
N GLY A 386 -4.37 -11.35 -16.23
CA GLY A 386 -3.55 -12.56 -16.28
C GLY A 386 -4.00 -13.63 -15.28
N ASN A 387 -3.48 -14.85 -15.44
CA ASN A 387 -3.62 -15.88 -14.42
C ASN A 387 -2.88 -15.47 -13.13
N GLU A 388 -3.28 -16.07 -12.00
CA GLU A 388 -2.50 -15.95 -10.77
C GLU A 388 -1.11 -16.57 -10.95
N GLU A 389 -0.10 -15.77 -10.65
CA GLU A 389 1.29 -16.17 -10.53
C GLU A 389 1.61 -16.33 -9.04
N LYS A 390 2.49 -17.27 -8.69
CA LYS A 390 2.94 -17.50 -7.31
C LYS A 390 4.39 -17.08 -7.18
N SER A 391 4.75 -16.53 -6.02
CA SER A 391 6.15 -16.23 -5.71
C SER A 391 6.97 -17.51 -5.82
N LYS A 392 8.26 -17.36 -6.14
CA LYS A 392 9.16 -18.50 -6.16
C LYS A 392 9.43 -18.91 -4.70
N GLY A 393 8.56 -19.73 -4.13
CA GLY A 393 8.69 -20.23 -2.77
C GLY A 393 9.98 -21.06 -2.57
N PRO A 394 10.29 -21.42 -1.31
CA PRO A 394 11.39 -22.34 -1.03
C PRO A 394 11.15 -23.70 -1.71
N VAL A 395 12.23 -24.42 -2.01
CA VAL A 395 12.21 -25.80 -2.51
C VAL A 395 12.17 -26.85 -1.39
N LEU A 396 12.33 -26.40 -0.14
CA LEU A 396 12.11 -27.14 1.09
C LEU A 396 11.67 -26.16 2.17
N HIS A 397 10.59 -26.42 2.89
CA HIS A 397 10.16 -25.61 4.04
C HIS A 397 9.61 -26.49 5.15
N PHE A 398 10.28 -26.48 6.30
CA PHE A 398 9.77 -27.06 7.54
C PHE A 398 9.33 -25.92 8.46
N SER A 399 8.02 -25.74 8.61
CA SER A 399 7.47 -24.75 9.54
C SER A 399 7.46 -25.23 10.99
N PHE A 400 7.49 -26.56 11.22
CA PHE A 400 7.46 -27.18 12.55
C PHE A 400 6.15 -26.94 13.34
N ASP A 401 5.03 -26.78 12.64
CA ASP A 401 3.74 -26.51 13.24
C ASP A 401 2.96 -27.76 13.69
N GLU A 402 3.40 -28.95 13.31
CA GLU A 402 2.67 -30.19 13.56
C GLU A 402 2.50 -30.41 15.07
N GLY A 403 3.57 -30.26 15.84
CA GLY A 403 3.53 -30.36 17.29
C GLY A 403 3.31 -31.77 17.84
N TYR A 404 3.39 -32.81 16.99
CA TYR A 404 3.31 -34.20 17.40
C TYR A 404 4.05 -35.13 16.42
N GLY A 405 4.24 -36.38 16.83
CA GLY A 405 4.87 -37.40 15.99
C GLY A 405 6.38 -37.22 15.84
N THR A 406 6.97 -37.91 14.85
CA THR A 406 8.41 -38.00 14.67
C THR A 406 8.85 -37.62 13.25
N THR A 407 8.03 -36.85 12.55
CA THR A 407 8.26 -36.38 11.19
C THR A 407 8.01 -34.88 11.13
N VAL A 408 8.68 -34.20 10.22
CA VAL A 408 8.47 -32.79 9.89
C VAL A 408 8.11 -32.72 8.41
N ALA A 409 6.91 -32.25 8.11
CA ALA A 409 6.36 -32.17 6.77
C ALA A 409 7.00 -31.01 6.00
N ASP A 410 7.25 -31.24 4.72
CA ASP A 410 7.66 -30.19 3.80
C ASP A 410 6.42 -29.40 3.35
N SER A 411 6.29 -28.17 3.84
CA SER A 411 5.24 -27.21 3.48
C SER A 411 5.46 -26.59 2.09
N SER A 412 6.58 -26.88 1.44
CA SER A 412 6.83 -26.50 0.04
C SER A 412 6.24 -27.51 -0.96
N ALA A 413 6.37 -27.21 -2.26
CA ALA A 413 5.99 -28.14 -3.32
C ALA A 413 6.94 -29.36 -3.45
N GLY A 414 8.03 -29.41 -2.67
CA GLY A 414 9.07 -30.44 -2.78
C GLY A 414 8.69 -31.82 -2.22
N GLY A 415 7.77 -31.89 -1.25
CA GLY A 415 7.34 -33.15 -0.63
C GLY A 415 8.45 -33.90 0.13
N ASN A 416 9.48 -33.19 0.59
CA ASN A 416 10.67 -33.78 1.20
C ASN A 416 10.56 -33.88 2.72
N THR A 417 9.66 -34.72 3.21
CA THR A 417 9.42 -34.92 4.65
C THR A 417 10.71 -35.31 5.41
N GLY A 418 11.04 -34.56 6.45
CA GLY A 418 12.13 -34.88 7.37
C GLY A 418 11.70 -35.88 8.44
N THR A 419 12.64 -36.72 8.89
CA THR A 419 12.43 -37.69 9.97
C THR A 419 13.30 -37.36 11.17
N MET A 420 12.70 -37.31 12.37
CA MET A 420 13.41 -37.12 13.63
C MET A 420 14.22 -38.37 13.99
N ALA A 421 15.50 -38.19 14.28
CA ALA A 421 16.47 -39.24 14.57
C ALA A 421 17.30 -38.91 15.82
N GLY A 422 17.90 -39.94 16.42
CA GLY A 422 18.68 -39.82 17.66
C GLY A 422 18.28 -40.88 18.70
N ALA A 423 19.11 -41.04 19.73
CA ALA A 423 18.74 -41.82 20.92
C ALA A 423 17.63 -41.10 21.70
N VAL A 424 17.73 -39.78 21.77
CA VAL A 424 16.66 -38.84 22.10
C VAL A 424 16.32 -38.10 20.80
N LYS A 425 15.02 -38.00 20.50
CA LYS A 425 14.54 -37.25 19.32
C LYS A 425 14.34 -35.78 19.70
N PRO A 426 14.41 -34.84 18.74
CA PRO A 426 13.95 -33.48 18.96
C PRO A 426 12.52 -33.47 19.53
N SER A 427 12.24 -32.57 20.47
CA SER A 427 10.94 -32.48 21.14
C SER A 427 10.16 -31.25 20.68
N TRP A 428 8.87 -31.44 20.38
CA TRP A 428 7.94 -30.37 20.09
C TRP A 428 7.78 -29.41 21.28
N GLN A 429 7.73 -28.13 20.98
CA GLN A 429 7.58 -27.06 21.98
C GLN A 429 6.28 -26.29 21.76
N SER A 430 5.79 -25.67 22.83
CA SER A 430 4.60 -24.83 22.79
C SER A 430 4.89 -23.46 22.18
N GLU A 431 3.83 -22.78 21.75
CA GLU A 431 3.92 -21.51 21.03
C GLU A 431 4.62 -20.39 21.81
N SER A 432 4.51 -20.41 23.13
CA SER A 432 5.23 -19.49 24.02
C SER A 432 6.76 -19.57 23.93
N MET A 433 7.31 -20.65 23.36
CA MET A 433 8.75 -20.87 23.24
C MET A 433 9.29 -20.64 21.83
N CYS A 434 8.41 -20.45 20.84
CA CYS A 434 8.71 -20.53 19.41
C CYS A 434 8.58 -19.17 18.71
N VAL A 435 9.09 -19.07 17.49
CA VAL A 435 9.01 -17.82 16.71
C VAL A 435 7.65 -17.69 16.04
N SER A 436 7.13 -18.80 15.52
CA SER A 436 5.80 -18.88 14.94
C SER A 436 5.18 -20.20 15.36
N SER A 437 3.93 -20.20 15.82
CA SER A 437 3.21 -21.43 16.17
C SER A 437 4.08 -22.41 16.97
N LYS A 438 4.57 -23.52 16.42
CA LYS A 438 5.39 -24.48 17.18
C LYS A 438 6.80 -24.62 16.59
N CYS A 439 7.69 -25.23 17.37
CA CYS A 439 9.09 -25.41 17.01
C CYS A 439 9.68 -26.66 17.67
N LEU A 440 10.95 -26.96 17.37
CA LEU A 440 11.65 -28.13 17.90
C LEU A 440 12.84 -27.76 18.77
N TYR A 441 12.97 -28.48 19.89
CA TYR A 441 14.14 -28.43 20.78
C TYR A 441 15.07 -29.63 20.54
N PHE A 442 16.37 -29.36 20.47
CA PHE A 442 17.46 -30.31 20.28
C PHE A 442 18.31 -30.40 21.56
N ASP A 443 18.73 -31.61 21.93
CA ASP A 443 19.25 -31.94 23.25
C ASP A 443 20.76 -31.73 23.44
N GLY A 444 21.49 -31.39 22.38
CA GLY A 444 22.96 -31.26 22.40
C GLY A 444 23.72 -32.59 22.38
N SER A 445 23.05 -33.74 22.31
CA SER A 445 23.70 -35.05 22.49
C SER A 445 23.38 -36.07 21.41
N SER A 446 22.15 -36.08 20.89
CA SER A 446 21.71 -37.11 19.95
C SER A 446 20.59 -36.69 18.99
N SER A 447 19.86 -35.61 19.30
CA SER A 447 18.71 -35.12 18.54
C SER A 447 19.12 -34.59 17.16
N SER A 448 18.46 -35.05 16.10
CA SER A 448 18.63 -34.53 14.74
C SER A 448 17.38 -34.75 13.89
N ILE A 449 17.28 -34.06 12.76
CA ILE A 449 16.31 -34.34 11.70
C ILE A 449 17.10 -34.77 10.47
N THR A 450 16.69 -35.84 9.81
CA THR A 450 17.28 -36.31 8.56
C THR A 450 16.30 -36.16 7.41
N VAL A 451 16.77 -35.61 6.28
CA VAL A 451 16.04 -35.61 5.01
C VAL A 451 16.77 -36.53 4.04
N THR A 452 16.07 -37.51 3.48
CA THR A 452 16.67 -38.56 2.63
C THR A 452 16.72 -38.18 1.16
N ASN A 453 15.84 -37.29 0.71
CA ASN A 453 15.82 -36.83 -0.67
C ASN A 453 16.93 -35.82 -0.92
N THR A 454 17.48 -35.82 -2.14
CA THR A 454 18.45 -34.81 -2.57
C THR A 454 17.72 -33.54 -3.00
N ILE A 455 18.08 -32.40 -2.39
CA ILE A 455 17.63 -31.08 -2.82
C ILE A 455 18.67 -30.52 -3.77
N ASN A 456 18.28 -30.33 -5.04
CA ASN A 456 19.19 -29.83 -6.07
C ASN A 456 19.27 -28.30 -6.04
N ASN A 457 20.38 -27.76 -6.56
CA ASN A 457 20.54 -26.34 -6.86
C ASN A 457 20.46 -25.39 -5.65
N VAL A 458 20.74 -25.87 -4.43
CA VAL A 458 20.73 -25.07 -3.20
C VAL A 458 21.61 -23.83 -3.38
N GLN A 459 21.02 -22.67 -3.10
CA GLN A 459 21.70 -21.39 -3.23
C GLN A 459 21.44 -20.46 -2.04
N THR A 460 20.33 -20.65 -1.30
CA THR A 460 20.08 -19.97 -0.03
C THR A 460 19.48 -20.93 1.00
N VAL A 461 19.86 -20.78 2.26
CA VAL A 461 19.25 -21.48 3.41
C VAL A 461 18.85 -20.43 4.45
N SER A 462 17.65 -20.54 5.01
CA SER A 462 17.07 -19.59 5.98
C SER A 462 16.42 -20.35 7.13
N PHE A 463 16.63 -19.96 8.38
CA PHE A 463 15.98 -20.57 9.55
C PHE A 463 16.11 -19.68 10.78
N TRP A 464 15.22 -19.88 11.75
CA TRP A 464 15.38 -19.32 13.09
C TRP A 464 16.08 -20.31 14.00
N VAL A 465 16.98 -19.81 14.86
CA VAL A 465 17.65 -20.62 15.88
C VAL A 465 17.75 -19.87 17.20
N ARG A 466 17.56 -20.59 18.31
CA ARG A 466 17.86 -20.15 19.67
C ARG A 466 18.84 -21.14 20.31
N PRO A 467 20.15 -20.94 20.13
CA PRO A 467 21.16 -21.88 20.63
C PRO A 467 21.34 -21.73 22.14
N LYS A 468 21.67 -22.80 22.86
CA LYS A 468 22.00 -22.73 24.30
C LYS A 468 23.42 -22.29 24.58
N THR A 469 24.32 -22.45 23.63
CA THR A 469 25.70 -21.98 23.76
C THR A 469 26.13 -21.18 22.52
N ASN A 470 27.27 -20.50 22.63
CA ASN A 470 27.85 -19.74 21.51
C ASN A 470 28.64 -20.63 20.53
N GLY A 471 28.59 -21.96 20.65
CA GLY A 471 29.33 -22.91 19.82
C GLY A 471 28.50 -24.14 19.46
N GLU A 472 27.75 -24.08 18.37
CA GLU A 472 26.75 -25.09 18.03
C GLU A 472 26.92 -25.67 16.62
N LYS A 473 26.39 -26.88 16.39
CA LYS A 473 26.28 -27.48 15.05
C LYS A 473 24.87 -27.32 14.53
N LEU A 474 24.70 -26.46 13.52
CA LEU A 474 23.37 -26.06 13.07
C LEU A 474 22.84 -27.07 12.05
N VAL A 475 23.51 -27.21 10.90
CA VAL A 475 22.99 -27.99 9.76
C VAL A 475 24.13 -28.55 8.92
N ASP A 476 24.02 -29.81 8.52
CA ASP A 476 24.86 -30.48 7.51
C ASP A 476 24.01 -30.75 6.26
N PHE A 477 24.51 -30.47 5.05
CA PHE A 477 23.74 -30.67 3.81
C PHE A 477 24.17 -31.89 3.01
N ASP A 478 25.46 -32.26 3.07
CA ASP A 478 26.02 -33.36 2.28
C ASP A 478 27.33 -33.95 2.87
N GLY A 479 27.75 -33.51 4.05
CA GLY A 479 29.03 -33.85 4.70
C GLY A 479 30.18 -32.90 4.38
N THR A 480 30.04 -32.03 3.37
CA THR A 480 31.06 -31.06 2.94
C THR A 480 30.56 -29.61 3.04
N HIS A 481 29.27 -29.38 2.81
CA HIS A 481 28.57 -28.11 3.01
C HIS A 481 27.84 -28.16 4.36
N TYR A 482 28.18 -27.26 5.29
CA TYR A 482 27.53 -27.21 6.60
C TYR A 482 27.61 -25.82 7.26
N LEU A 483 26.66 -25.54 8.14
CA LEU A 483 26.59 -24.34 8.98
C LEU A 483 26.89 -24.68 10.43
N SER A 484 27.87 -24.00 11.02
CA SER A 484 28.22 -24.16 12.43
C SER A 484 28.57 -22.83 13.06
N ALA A 485 28.55 -22.77 14.39
CA ALA A 485 29.02 -21.63 15.14
C ALA A 485 30.18 -22.00 16.06
N SER A 486 31.08 -21.05 16.27
CA SER A 486 32.18 -21.15 17.23
C SER A 486 32.46 -19.77 17.82
N ASN A 487 32.55 -19.67 19.14
CA ASN A 487 32.79 -18.42 19.86
C ASN A 487 31.85 -17.27 19.44
N GLY A 488 30.58 -17.59 19.19
CA GLY A 488 29.56 -16.62 18.81
C GLY A 488 29.64 -16.15 17.35
N ALA A 489 30.39 -16.84 16.50
CA ALA A 489 30.46 -16.54 15.06
C ALA A 489 30.02 -17.73 14.21
N ILE A 490 29.10 -17.49 13.28
CA ILE A 490 28.59 -18.46 12.31
C ILE A 490 29.58 -18.59 11.15
N ALA A 491 29.81 -19.83 10.71
CA ALA A 491 30.61 -20.18 9.56
C ALA A 491 29.81 -21.08 8.60
N ALA A 492 29.92 -20.78 7.30
CA ALA A 492 29.33 -21.56 6.21
C ALA A 492 30.42 -22.32 5.45
N SER A 493 30.79 -23.50 5.96
CA SER A 493 31.86 -24.33 5.39
C SER A 493 31.42 -24.99 4.09
N GLY A 494 32.29 -25.01 3.08
CA GLY A 494 32.02 -25.58 1.75
C GLY A 494 31.30 -24.62 0.79
N PHE A 495 30.63 -23.58 1.31
CA PHE A 495 29.94 -22.59 0.49
C PHE A 495 30.95 -21.72 -0.28
N SER A 496 30.64 -21.38 -1.53
CA SER A 496 31.48 -20.51 -2.36
C SER A 496 31.06 -19.04 -2.19
N ASN A 497 31.94 -18.23 -1.60
CA ASN A 497 31.69 -16.81 -1.29
C ASN A 497 30.34 -16.58 -0.57
N PRO A 498 30.08 -17.24 0.57
CA PRO A 498 28.82 -17.09 1.27
C PRO A 498 28.68 -15.67 1.83
N ILE A 499 27.47 -15.12 1.75
CA ILE A 499 27.04 -13.97 2.55
C ILE A 499 26.13 -14.50 3.64
N ILE A 500 26.49 -14.22 4.89
CA ILE A 500 25.72 -14.60 6.08
C ILE A 500 25.00 -13.36 6.57
N TYR A 501 23.70 -13.52 6.83
CA TYR A 501 22.85 -12.54 7.47
C TYR A 501 22.38 -13.08 8.82
N VAL A 502 22.39 -12.21 9.82
CA VAL A 502 21.78 -12.46 11.12
C VAL A 502 20.79 -11.34 11.38
N ASN A 503 19.54 -11.67 11.67
CA ASN A 503 18.47 -10.72 11.96
C ASN A 503 18.31 -9.65 10.86
N GLY A 504 18.32 -10.10 9.60
CA GLY A 504 18.11 -9.23 8.43
C GLY A 504 19.31 -8.37 8.02
N VAL A 505 20.45 -8.44 8.71
CA VAL A 505 21.66 -7.66 8.40
C VAL A 505 22.88 -8.55 8.18
N SER A 506 23.80 -8.13 7.29
CA SER A 506 25.02 -8.92 7.04
C SER A 506 25.88 -8.96 8.31
N SER A 507 25.99 -10.15 8.89
CA SER A 507 26.62 -10.39 10.18
C SER A 507 26.87 -11.89 10.32
N THR A 508 27.78 -12.26 11.20
CA THR A 508 28.01 -13.66 11.61
C THR A 508 27.74 -13.87 13.09
N THR A 509 27.25 -12.86 13.80
CA THR A 509 27.16 -12.89 15.27
C THR A 509 26.01 -13.77 15.74
N LEU A 510 26.32 -14.81 16.50
CA LEU A 510 25.36 -15.69 17.17
C LEU A 510 25.45 -15.50 18.69
N THR A 511 24.30 -15.35 19.33
CA THR A 511 24.12 -15.09 20.75
C THR A 511 23.34 -16.24 21.37
N ALA A 512 23.88 -16.82 22.44
CA ALA A 512 23.21 -17.85 23.23
C ALA A 512 21.90 -17.33 23.84
N ASP A 513 20.94 -18.25 23.97
CA ASP A 513 19.63 -18.09 24.59
C ASP A 513 18.71 -17.03 23.97
N ALA A 514 19.05 -16.49 22.78
CA ALA A 514 18.23 -15.55 22.02
C ALA A 514 17.81 -16.14 20.66
N TRP A 515 16.55 -15.90 20.25
CA TRP A 515 16.11 -16.22 18.89
C TRP A 515 16.80 -15.31 17.89
N GLN A 516 17.38 -15.91 16.86
CA GLN A 516 18.01 -15.18 15.77
C GLN A 516 17.63 -15.82 14.43
N HIS A 517 17.35 -14.97 13.45
CA HIS A 517 17.12 -15.40 12.07
C HIS A 517 18.44 -15.47 11.33
N ILE A 518 18.75 -16.64 10.79
CA ILE A 518 19.99 -16.91 10.06
C ILE A 518 19.64 -17.17 8.61
N GLU A 519 20.22 -16.41 7.70
CA GLU A 519 20.12 -16.65 6.26
C GLU A 519 21.51 -16.66 5.62
N VAL A 520 21.81 -17.68 4.83
CA VAL A 520 23.10 -17.86 4.16
C VAL A 520 22.86 -18.05 2.68
N THR A 521 23.42 -17.15 1.87
CA THR A 521 23.36 -17.21 0.40
C THR A 521 24.75 -17.40 -0.22
N THR A 522 24.85 -18.13 -1.34
CA THR A 522 26.11 -18.48 -2.02
C THR A 522 26.07 -18.13 -3.50
N SER A 523 27.23 -17.75 -4.07
CA SER A 523 27.33 -17.47 -5.51
C SER A 523 27.24 -18.73 -6.37
N THR A 524 27.65 -19.89 -5.83
CA THR A 524 27.67 -21.16 -6.55
C THR A 524 26.70 -22.14 -5.92
N ARG A 525 25.86 -22.76 -6.75
CA ARG A 525 24.87 -23.75 -6.35
C ARG A 525 25.52 -25.07 -5.98
N PHE A 526 24.94 -25.79 -5.03
CA PHE A 526 25.33 -27.15 -4.67
C PHE A 526 24.08 -28.04 -4.49
N ASN A 527 24.28 -29.36 -4.41
CA ASN A 527 23.19 -30.30 -4.15
C ASN A 527 23.30 -30.81 -2.72
N ALA A 528 22.22 -30.67 -1.94
CA ALA A 528 22.16 -31.17 -0.58
C ALA A 528 21.63 -32.62 -0.58
N SER A 529 22.54 -33.59 -0.55
CA SER A 529 22.22 -35.02 -0.67
C SER A 529 22.09 -35.76 0.67
N SER A 530 22.42 -35.13 1.80
CA SER A 530 22.36 -35.73 3.13
C SER A 530 22.08 -34.67 4.20
N ILE A 531 20.88 -34.08 4.16
CA ILE A 531 20.53 -33.00 5.08
C ILE A 531 20.33 -33.56 6.49
N LYS A 532 21.07 -33.01 7.45
CA LYS A 532 20.92 -33.26 8.88
C LYS A 532 20.80 -31.91 9.61
N ILE A 533 19.62 -31.65 10.16
CA ILE A 533 19.37 -30.46 10.98
C ILE A 533 19.67 -30.82 12.44
N GLY A 534 20.40 -29.96 13.14
CA GLY A 534 20.84 -30.14 14.52
C GLY A 534 22.05 -31.07 14.70
N ARG A 535 22.74 -31.46 13.63
CA ARG A 535 23.89 -32.38 13.71
C ARG A 535 24.90 -32.18 12.58
N ILE A 536 26.18 -32.14 12.94
CA ILE A 536 27.31 -32.26 12.01
C ILE A 536 28.26 -33.34 12.54
N SER A 537 28.51 -34.38 11.74
CA SER A 537 29.31 -35.54 12.15
C SER A 537 28.79 -36.19 13.46
N SER A 538 29.57 -36.17 14.55
CA SER A 538 29.22 -36.69 15.87
C SER A 538 28.87 -35.61 16.90
N SER A 539 28.64 -34.37 16.46
CA SER A 539 28.32 -33.23 17.32
C SER A 539 26.93 -32.69 17.00
N TYR A 540 26.24 -32.19 18.03
CA TYR A 540 24.80 -31.91 18.00
C TYR A 540 24.50 -30.50 18.49
N LEU A 541 23.40 -29.94 18.01
CA LEU A 541 22.83 -28.69 18.49
C LEU A 541 22.19 -28.90 19.86
N ASN A 542 22.50 -28.01 20.81
CA ASN A 542 21.66 -27.76 21.98
C ASN A 542 20.89 -26.45 21.78
N GLY A 543 19.57 -26.52 21.63
CA GLY A 543 18.76 -25.32 21.38
C GLY A 543 17.54 -25.56 20.52
N PHE A 544 16.91 -24.48 20.07
CA PHE A 544 15.66 -24.50 19.32
C PHE A 544 15.91 -24.15 17.85
N ILE A 545 15.18 -24.77 16.92
CA ILE A 545 15.09 -24.37 15.52
C ILE A 545 13.63 -24.19 15.14
N ASP A 546 13.38 -23.18 14.31
CA ASP A 546 12.07 -22.87 13.76
C ASP A 546 12.20 -22.44 12.28
N GLU A 547 11.12 -22.57 11.49
CA GLU A 547 11.00 -22.02 10.13
C GLU A 547 12.17 -22.31 9.16
N PHE A 548 12.56 -23.58 9.02
CA PHE A 548 13.70 -23.99 8.20
C PHE A 548 13.37 -24.04 6.71
N LYS A 549 14.10 -23.29 5.88
CA LYS A 549 13.85 -23.12 4.45
C LYS A 549 15.12 -23.30 3.60
N ILE A 550 14.96 -23.88 2.42
CA ILE A 550 15.98 -23.92 1.37
C ILE A 550 15.43 -23.33 0.08
N TYR A 551 16.22 -22.50 -0.60
CA TYR A 551 15.91 -21.92 -1.90
C TYR A 551 16.94 -22.37 -2.94
N ASP A 552 16.47 -22.63 -4.16
CA ASP A 552 17.30 -22.95 -5.33
C ASP A 552 17.84 -21.69 -6.06
N TYR A 553 17.63 -20.53 -5.45
CA TYR A 553 18.09 -19.22 -5.94
C TYR A 553 18.72 -18.39 -4.82
N ALA A 554 19.61 -17.48 -5.21
CA ALA A 554 20.22 -16.51 -4.30
C ALA A 554 19.18 -15.46 -3.89
N ARG A 555 19.02 -15.25 -2.59
CA ARG A 555 18.13 -14.22 -2.02
C ARG A 555 18.90 -12.92 -1.83
N THR A 556 18.24 -11.81 -2.13
CA THR A 556 18.81 -10.46 -1.99
C THR A 556 18.77 -9.98 -0.54
N ALA A 557 19.63 -9.00 -0.19
CA ALA A 557 19.63 -8.42 1.15
C ALA A 557 18.27 -7.81 1.55
N ALA A 558 17.51 -7.27 0.59
CA ALA A 558 16.16 -6.74 0.83
C ALA A 558 15.18 -7.87 1.20
N GLN A 559 15.16 -8.96 0.43
CA GLN A 559 14.33 -10.14 0.72
C GLN A 559 14.66 -10.74 2.10
N VAL A 560 15.94 -10.84 2.45
CA VAL A 560 16.40 -11.34 3.76
C VAL A 560 15.89 -10.46 4.91
N LYS A 561 15.97 -9.13 4.74
CA LYS A 561 15.45 -8.18 5.74
C LYS A 561 13.94 -8.32 5.93
N THR A 562 13.20 -8.59 4.85
CA THR A 562 11.75 -8.83 4.92
C THR A 562 11.42 -10.13 5.64
N ASP A 563 12.15 -11.23 5.41
CA ASP A 563 11.93 -12.49 6.15
C ASP A 563 12.12 -12.31 7.65
N TYR A 564 13.17 -11.59 8.07
CA TYR A 564 13.36 -11.27 9.48
C TYR A 564 12.18 -10.47 10.06
N ALA A 565 11.72 -9.44 9.34
CA ALA A 565 10.62 -8.59 9.79
C ALA A 565 9.26 -9.31 9.80
N GLY A 566 9.02 -10.22 8.84
CA GLY A 566 7.73 -10.89 8.64
C GLY A 566 7.30 -11.83 9.77
N TYR A 567 8.25 -12.33 10.57
CA TYR A 567 8.00 -13.14 11.77
C TYR A 567 8.13 -12.34 13.07
N HIS A 568 8.67 -11.12 13.00
CA HIS A 568 8.68 -10.15 14.09
C HIS A 568 7.49 -9.19 13.96
N ALA A 569 6.26 -9.71 13.95
CA ALA A 569 5.18 -9.01 14.61
C ALA A 569 5.36 -9.34 16.11
N PRO A 570 5.97 -8.45 16.88
CA PRO A 570 6.33 -8.76 18.26
C PRO A 570 5.04 -9.08 19.01
N SER A 571 4.96 -10.28 19.58
CA SER A 571 4.08 -10.54 20.70
C SER A 571 4.51 -9.58 21.82
N GLY A 572 3.93 -8.37 21.80
CA GLY A 572 4.18 -7.31 22.77
C GLY A 572 4.76 -5.97 22.28
N ALA A 573 4.99 -5.68 20.98
CA ALA A 573 5.11 -4.25 20.65
C ALA A 573 3.72 -3.64 20.56
N ALA A 574 3.55 -2.56 21.31
CA ALA A 574 2.54 -1.57 20.97
C ALA A 574 2.66 -1.30 19.48
N ALA A 575 1.56 -1.49 18.76
CA ALA A 575 1.45 -1.01 17.40
C ALA A 575 1.84 0.47 17.40
N SER A 576 2.88 0.80 16.63
CA SER A 576 3.18 2.18 16.28
C SER A 576 2.14 2.60 15.25
N PHE A 577 0.99 3.05 15.74
CA PHE A 577 0.10 3.87 14.93
C PHE A 577 0.78 5.23 14.75
N ASN A 578 0.76 5.76 13.52
CA ASN A 578 1.27 7.10 13.26
C ASN A 578 0.54 8.10 14.17
N GLN A 579 1.33 8.69 15.06
CA GLN A 579 1.05 9.66 16.12
C GLN A 579 -0.39 10.20 16.23
N ASP A 580 -1.10 9.70 17.24
CA ASP A 580 -1.79 10.59 18.17
C ASP A 580 -0.89 10.71 19.42
N ASN A 581 -0.21 11.86 19.55
CA ASN A 581 0.64 12.15 20.72
C ASN A 581 -0.18 12.65 21.91
N SER A 582 -1.50 12.42 21.94
CA SER A 582 -2.30 12.64 23.14
C SER A 582 -1.93 11.56 24.17
N PRO A 583 -1.21 11.88 25.26
CA PRO A 583 -1.03 10.92 26.34
C PRO A 583 -2.41 10.49 26.86
N LEU A 584 -2.54 9.24 27.31
CA LEU A 584 -3.76 8.71 27.96
C LEU A 584 -4.26 9.59 29.14
N SER A 585 -3.46 10.56 29.58
CA SER A 585 -3.80 11.57 30.58
C SER A 585 -4.70 12.71 30.06
N GLN A 586 -5.00 12.81 28.75
CA GLN A 586 -5.96 13.82 28.27
C GLN A 586 -7.40 13.33 28.43
N GLY A 587 -8.02 13.68 29.57
CA GLY A 587 -9.45 13.48 29.86
C GLY A 587 -9.76 12.33 30.83
N LEU A 588 -8.80 11.45 31.14
CA LEU A 588 -8.95 10.44 32.18
C LEU A 588 -8.64 11.06 33.55
N VAL A 589 -9.60 10.99 34.47
CA VAL A 589 -9.44 11.44 35.87
C VAL A 589 -8.77 10.37 36.74
N GLY A 590 -8.89 9.08 36.40
CA GLY A 590 -8.20 7.98 37.09
C GLY A 590 -8.25 6.67 36.29
N TYR A 591 -7.22 5.84 36.39
CA TYR A 591 -7.15 4.53 35.75
C TYR A 591 -6.38 3.51 36.59
N TRP A 592 -7.07 2.53 37.16
CA TRP A 592 -6.46 1.49 38.01
C TRP A 592 -6.42 0.15 37.28
N LYS A 593 -5.22 -0.36 37.07
CA LYS A 593 -5.00 -1.66 36.38
C LYS A 593 -5.24 -2.86 37.29
N MET A 594 -5.16 -2.66 38.61
CA MET A 594 -5.34 -3.69 39.64
C MET A 594 -4.36 -4.87 39.48
N ASN A 595 -3.23 -4.65 38.83
CA ASN A 595 -2.31 -5.69 38.38
C ASN A 595 -1.04 -5.79 39.23
N GLU A 596 -1.02 -5.12 40.37
CA GLU A 596 0.08 -5.08 41.32
C GLU A 596 0.35 -6.49 41.86
N SER A 597 1.63 -6.88 41.96
CA SER A 597 2.02 -8.22 42.45
C SER A 597 2.08 -8.32 43.97
N THR A 598 2.04 -7.17 44.66
CA THR A 598 2.15 -7.03 46.12
C THR A 598 1.47 -5.73 46.53
N ALA A 599 0.87 -5.68 47.73
CA ALA A 599 0.35 -4.45 48.31
C ALA A 599 1.45 -3.39 48.55
N ASN A 600 1.09 -2.10 48.51
CA ASN A 600 1.94 -0.93 48.80
C ASN A 600 3.00 -0.63 47.73
N THR A 601 2.61 -0.65 46.47
CA THR A 601 3.54 -0.40 45.35
C THR A 601 3.52 1.04 44.86
N CYS A 602 2.57 1.87 45.31
CA CYS A 602 2.43 3.27 44.95
C CYS A 602 2.82 4.18 46.13
N SER A 603 2.98 5.48 45.90
CA SER A 603 3.44 6.43 46.91
C SER A 603 2.27 7.05 47.67
N GLY A 604 1.99 6.57 48.89
CA GLY A 604 1.11 7.27 49.85
C GLY A 604 -0.07 6.47 50.41
N GLY A 605 -0.30 5.22 49.94
CA GLY A 605 -1.38 4.36 50.42
C GLY A 605 -0.91 3.14 51.23
N ILE A 606 -1.85 2.53 51.98
CA ILE A 606 -1.72 1.17 52.51
C ILE A 606 -2.63 0.26 51.67
N ASN A 607 -2.11 -0.83 51.11
CA ASN A 607 -2.77 -1.80 50.22
C ASN A 607 -3.40 -1.15 48.98
N ASP A 608 -2.60 -0.70 48.02
CA ASP A 608 -3.04 0.17 46.93
C ASP A 608 -3.09 -0.47 45.53
N SER A 609 -4.02 0.04 44.70
CA SER A 609 -3.98 -0.04 43.23
C SER A 609 -3.42 1.27 42.68
N CYS A 610 -2.41 1.22 41.82
CA CYS A 610 -1.78 2.42 41.30
C CYS A 610 -2.60 3.06 40.19
N ASP A 611 -2.76 4.38 40.26
CA ASP A 611 -3.32 5.17 39.19
C ASP A 611 -2.32 5.30 38.04
N SER A 612 -2.67 4.69 36.91
CA SER A 612 -1.92 4.74 35.67
C SER A 612 -2.32 5.90 34.76
N SER A 613 -3.30 6.75 35.15
CA SER A 613 -3.68 7.95 34.38
C SER A 613 -2.65 9.09 34.50
N GLY A 614 -1.82 9.05 35.56
CA GLY A 614 -0.81 10.07 35.85
C GLY A 614 -1.27 11.18 36.79
N ASN A 615 -2.50 11.11 37.31
CA ASN A 615 -3.05 12.09 38.26
C ASN A 615 -2.81 11.72 39.73
N SER A 616 -2.12 10.60 39.99
CA SER A 616 -1.77 10.10 41.34
C SER A 616 -2.99 9.82 42.22
N ASN A 617 -4.11 9.44 41.61
CA ASN A 617 -5.34 9.09 42.32
C ASN A 617 -5.32 7.63 42.78
N ASP A 618 -4.30 7.21 43.52
CA ASP A 618 -4.13 5.81 43.92
C ASP A 618 -5.31 5.31 44.78
N GLY A 619 -5.82 4.11 44.49
CA GLY A 619 -6.97 3.53 45.19
C GLY A 619 -6.52 2.64 46.35
N SER A 620 -7.12 2.78 47.53
CA SER A 620 -6.78 2.01 48.75
C SER A 620 -7.75 0.86 48.98
N TRP A 621 -7.23 -0.34 49.18
CA TRP A 621 -8.02 -1.56 49.44
C TRP A 621 -8.40 -1.62 50.92
N ASN A 622 -9.68 -1.88 51.17
CA ASN A 622 -10.25 -2.04 52.50
C ASN A 622 -10.79 -3.46 52.68
N GLY A 623 -10.89 -3.92 53.93
CA GLY A 623 -11.30 -5.29 54.26
C GLY A 623 -10.12 -6.27 54.25
N ASP A 624 -10.36 -7.51 53.83
CA ASP A 624 -9.35 -8.56 53.64
C ASP A 624 -9.04 -8.82 52.15
N THR A 625 -9.32 -7.83 51.30
CA THR A 625 -8.97 -7.80 49.88
C THR A 625 -7.49 -8.17 49.63
N THR A 626 -7.26 -9.12 48.72
CA THR A 626 -5.91 -9.61 48.33
C THR A 626 -5.75 -9.76 46.81
N THR A 627 -4.51 -9.87 46.33
CA THR A 627 -4.19 -10.11 44.92
C THR A 627 -4.49 -11.55 44.50
N THR A 628 -5.10 -11.74 43.32
CA THR A 628 -5.27 -13.02 42.64
C THR A 628 -4.93 -12.89 41.14
N SER A 629 -4.95 -14.00 40.38
CA SER A 629 -4.77 -13.96 38.93
C SER A 629 -6.01 -13.37 38.26
N GLY A 630 -5.82 -12.29 37.51
CA GLY A 630 -6.88 -11.60 36.77
C GLY A 630 -6.99 -12.07 35.33
N LYS A 631 -7.97 -11.52 34.60
CA LYS A 631 -8.12 -11.73 33.14
C LYS A 631 -6.91 -11.21 32.35
N PHE A 632 -6.25 -10.17 32.88
CA PHE A 632 -5.01 -9.61 32.36
C PHE A 632 -4.05 -9.37 33.53
N GLY A 633 -3.06 -10.24 33.72
CA GLY A 633 -2.11 -10.14 34.85
C GLY A 633 -2.77 -10.50 36.19
N ASN A 634 -2.72 -9.59 37.16
CA ASN A 634 -3.32 -9.77 38.50
C ASN A 634 -4.66 -9.02 38.62
N SER A 635 -5.40 -9.27 39.70
CA SER A 635 -6.62 -8.55 40.09
C SER A 635 -6.80 -8.54 41.61
N ALA A 636 -7.61 -7.61 42.13
CA ALA A 636 -8.07 -7.65 43.52
C ALA A 636 -9.19 -8.69 43.71
N THR A 637 -9.15 -9.44 44.82
CA THR A 637 -10.19 -10.38 45.24
C THR A 637 -11.10 -9.68 46.24
N MET A 638 -12.40 -9.66 45.94
CA MET A 638 -13.43 -9.13 46.85
C MET A 638 -14.39 -10.26 47.21
N ASP A 639 -14.57 -10.53 48.51
CA ASP A 639 -15.35 -11.66 49.03
C ASP A 639 -16.85 -11.35 49.18
N GLY A 640 -17.22 -10.08 48.96
CA GLY A 640 -18.59 -9.58 49.07
C GLY A 640 -19.02 -9.14 50.47
N SER A 641 -18.11 -9.12 51.46
CA SER A 641 -18.36 -8.77 52.86
C SER A 641 -17.32 -7.76 53.39
N GLY A 642 -17.58 -6.47 53.17
CA GLY A 642 -16.75 -5.40 53.76
C GLY A 642 -15.54 -4.99 52.91
N ASP A 643 -15.33 -5.66 51.77
CA ASP A 643 -14.33 -5.30 50.78
C ASP A 643 -14.80 -4.17 49.86
N TYR A 644 -13.97 -3.15 49.72
CA TYR A 644 -14.13 -2.07 48.74
C TYR A 644 -12.78 -1.40 48.48
N ILE A 645 -12.71 -0.67 47.37
CA ILE A 645 -11.55 0.14 47.02
C ILE A 645 -11.97 1.59 47.05
N ASP A 646 -11.28 2.36 47.89
CA ASP A 646 -11.57 3.76 48.15
C ASP A 646 -10.59 4.63 47.37
N VAL A 647 -11.11 5.65 46.72
CA VAL A 647 -10.33 6.66 46.01
C VAL A 647 -10.70 7.98 46.67
N LEU A 648 -9.71 8.68 47.23
CA LEU A 648 -9.95 9.94 47.94
C LEU A 648 -10.69 10.92 47.01
N ASP A 649 -11.72 11.57 47.54
CA ASP A 649 -12.61 12.48 46.80
C ASP A 649 -11.80 13.54 46.04
N ILE A 650 -11.99 13.57 44.72
CA ILE A 650 -11.40 14.55 43.82
C ILE A 650 -12.56 15.45 43.44
N ASP A 651 -12.58 16.69 43.91
CA ASP A 651 -13.54 17.70 43.45
C ASP A 651 -13.45 17.79 41.91
N ILE A 652 -14.44 17.24 41.19
CA ILE A 652 -14.55 17.23 39.72
C ILE A 652 -15.06 18.59 39.22
#